data_AF-A0A0S7F5L7-F1
#
_entry.id   AF-A0A0S7F5L7-F1
#
_cell.length_a   1.000
_cell.length_b   1.000
_cell.length_c   1.000
_cell.angle_alpha   90.00
_cell.angle_beta   90.00
_cell.angle_gamma   90.00
#
_symmetry.space_group_name_H-M   'P 1'
#
loop_
_entity.id
_entity.type
_entity.pdbx_description
1 polymer ?
#
loop_
_entity_poly.entity_id
_entity_poly.type
_entity_poly.pdbx_seq_one_letter_code
_entity_poly.pdbx_strand_id
1 'polypeptide(L)'
;AAVCHSSGLCSSPSGLVRSGPVERLCFGSGCVCQFHLKMGWQRLLPLCVLLGALFPPELHAQDVVTVGERDIIFLIDSTMGTAVINTVREYIRRFVSTKEIGPNAVQVGIAQFATDTRLVMDLQTHGTKESLLSSLAAIRARSGQTINIGAALDFVRLNMLRPEKGSRISRNVPQLLLLIVSKQSSDSVAGPAQALQKLGVLALAAGSRAAVEDEMKQIAFSDSMVFMAKDFRQLFRNAREITDALSTLSGTVVVESPTDPAVITTVQRVFRDIVFLVDGSNYVGSSNLPFVRDFMINIVNQLNISPEQVQIGLMQFAEQPRIEFYLNSYNNNRDVVDKISQLRLTGGSVLNTGAAMSYALDNMFQTSVGSRKLQGAVQVLILITGGPLQDDAGSEADRLALANVLTFTVSSGQADQEELKKIAFIPNLAYHKQRFSELPALVDDMMQNIITVVGDTEVITGGERDVAFLIDGTDSVQGFFPYIRDFILKVIEPLDIGTDKIRVSVVQHSEKPTPVFYLKTYQTKEEVIRAVQGMALAGGRSLNTGAALRYMKSTIMSDSNGSRAAQNVPQFLIVLAADRSMDSVTGPAGELKTDGVVPFGVGVKNADKKQIEAIAHNPSFAFNVKEFRELEPILPRINNYISLSKDQLESALRQVQNDAVKRDIVFLLDGSDNTRDGFTDIKSFVKNIVGRLYVDEGLDRVSVVQFADRPAVGFHLNSHKTKSDNMNAIDNLAHKGGRRLNVGAALQFVRHRVFTSSTGSRRLEGVPQTLILLTSKASADSVKGPAFALKEHEIVAVGVGVADANLAELEMIEFKPGFAFKVTDFSSLNSIQTQVLSALNIQQDNQETKNGISDLVGKNTKCKRYFISLKLLPSETSLSQSKVGTKSGIFQFFLFR
;
A
#
# COMPACT_ATOMS: atom_id res chain seq x y z
N ALA A 1 11.66 66.65 7.30
CA ALA A 1 11.18 68.05 7.35
C ALA A 1 11.03 68.58 5.93
N ALA A 2 10.31 69.68 5.74
CA ALA A 2 10.00 70.33 4.45
C ALA A 2 9.18 69.50 3.45
N VAL A 3 7.93 69.92 3.25
CA VAL A 3 7.09 69.59 2.08
C VAL A 3 7.33 70.66 1.02
N CYS A 4 7.26 70.30 -0.27
CA CYS A 4 6.90 71.25 -1.33
C CYS A 4 6.03 70.57 -2.39
N HIS A 5 5.17 71.37 -3.02
CA HIS A 5 4.00 70.93 -3.78
C HIS A 5 4.12 71.20 -5.30
N SER A 6 3.05 70.87 -6.02
CA SER A 6 2.70 71.20 -7.41
C SER A 6 3.52 70.46 -8.49
N SER A 7 2.98 69.68 -9.44
CA SER A 7 1.67 69.56 -10.15
C SER A 7 1.67 70.16 -11.55
N GLY A 8 1.57 69.31 -12.56
CA GLY A 8 1.36 69.68 -13.97
C GLY A 8 0.94 68.45 -14.77
N LEU A 9 -0.30 68.43 -15.26
CA LEU A 9 -0.84 67.36 -16.11
C LEU A 9 -0.57 67.68 -17.59
N CYS A 10 -0.29 66.66 -18.41
CA CYS A 10 -1.22 66.21 -19.48
C CYS A 10 -0.67 65.08 -20.38
N SER A 11 -1.62 64.37 -21.00
CA SER A 11 -1.49 63.60 -22.26
C SER A 11 -0.34 62.59 -22.43
N SER A 12 -0.60 61.35 -21.98
CA SER A 12 -0.31 60.13 -22.75
C SER A 12 -1.31 60.01 -23.94
N PRO A 13 -1.24 59.02 -24.87
CA PRO A 13 -0.37 57.83 -24.90
C PRO A 13 0.31 57.46 -26.24
N SER A 14 1.51 56.87 -26.18
CA SER A 14 1.91 55.72 -27.03
C SER A 14 3.27 55.14 -26.58
N GLY A 15 3.42 53.82 -26.69
CA GLY A 15 4.48 52.98 -26.09
C GLY A 15 5.90 53.56 -26.02
N LEU A 16 6.44 53.60 -24.79
CA LEU A 16 7.84 53.94 -24.53
C LEU A 16 8.79 52.78 -24.91
N VAL A 17 10.03 53.13 -25.21
CA VAL A 17 11.14 52.23 -25.57
C VAL A 17 12.26 52.39 -24.54
N ARG A 18 13.03 51.32 -24.26
CA ARG A 18 14.23 51.28 -23.36
C ARG A 18 13.90 51.49 -21.86
N SER A 19 14.76 51.17 -20.89
CA SER A 19 16.06 50.47 -20.85
C SER A 19 16.31 49.90 -19.44
N GLY A 20 17.35 49.07 -19.26
CA GLY A 20 17.97 48.89 -17.94
C GLY A 20 18.67 50.17 -17.44
N PRO A 21 19.15 50.18 -16.19
CA PRO A 21 20.62 50.09 -16.04
C PRO A 21 21.10 49.17 -14.90
N VAL A 22 22.42 49.03 -14.80
CA VAL A 22 23.15 48.36 -13.71
C VAL A 22 23.53 49.40 -12.65
N GLU A 23 23.51 49.04 -11.36
CA GLU A 23 24.43 49.67 -10.41
C GLU A 23 24.88 48.72 -9.28
N ARG A 24 26.10 48.94 -8.78
CA ARG A 24 26.71 48.25 -7.62
C ARG A 24 27.28 49.31 -6.68
N LEU A 25 27.03 49.18 -5.38
CA LEU A 25 27.79 49.82 -4.31
C LEU A 25 28.13 48.71 -3.29
N CYS A 26 29.37 48.20 -3.20
CA CYS A 26 30.64 48.82 -2.79
C CYS A 26 30.88 48.75 -1.27
N PHE A 27 31.62 47.71 -0.86
CA PHE A 27 32.38 47.72 0.39
C PHE A 27 33.57 48.69 0.26
N GLY A 28 33.91 49.41 1.33
CA GLY A 28 35.29 49.87 1.56
C GLY A 28 36.11 48.76 2.24
N SER A 29 37.43 48.68 2.14
CA SER A 29 38.42 49.53 1.43
C SER A 29 39.67 48.67 1.15
N GLY A 30 40.49 48.83 0.11
CA GLY A 30 40.46 49.75 -1.04
C GLY A 30 41.66 49.48 -1.98
N CYS A 31 41.80 50.29 -3.05
CA CYS A 31 42.85 50.26 -4.10
C CYS A 31 42.80 49.04 -5.09
N VAL A 32 42.68 49.16 -6.44
CA VAL A 32 43.37 49.96 -7.51
C VAL A 32 44.57 49.19 -8.09
N CYS A 33 44.73 48.92 -9.41
CA CYS A 33 44.01 49.36 -10.63
C CYS A 33 44.14 48.39 -11.85
N GLN A 34 43.38 48.65 -12.94
CA GLN A 34 43.67 48.60 -14.42
C GLN A 34 44.77 47.65 -15.01
N PHE A 35 44.81 47.15 -16.27
CA PHE A 35 44.05 47.26 -17.55
C PHE A 35 44.61 46.19 -18.58
N HIS A 36 44.11 45.82 -19.78
CA HIS A 36 42.87 46.05 -20.56
C HIS A 36 42.68 44.97 -21.71
N LEU A 37 41.88 45.29 -22.74
CA LEU A 37 41.44 44.54 -23.96
C LEU A 37 42.48 44.01 -24.99
N LYS A 38 42.18 42.89 -25.68
CA LYS A 38 41.74 42.85 -27.12
C LYS A 38 41.36 41.47 -27.71
N MET A 39 40.64 41.55 -28.85
CA MET A 39 40.23 40.60 -29.93
C MET A 39 41.05 39.31 -30.14
N GLY A 40 40.56 38.22 -30.80
CA GLY A 40 39.32 37.98 -31.57
C GLY A 40 39.17 36.51 -32.05
N TRP A 41 38.16 36.18 -32.88
CA TRP A 41 37.74 34.79 -33.21
C TRP A 41 38.60 34.04 -34.24
N GLN A 42 38.74 32.69 -34.12
CA GLN A 42 38.30 31.72 -35.14
C GLN A 42 38.39 30.21 -34.74
N ARG A 43 37.26 29.49 -34.94
CA ARG A 43 37.05 28.10 -35.42
C ARG A 43 37.73 26.84 -34.78
N LEU A 44 36.82 25.94 -34.34
CA LEU A 44 36.74 24.47 -34.55
C LEU A 44 37.51 23.47 -33.64
N LEU A 45 36.69 22.67 -32.93
CA LEU A 45 36.87 21.28 -32.46
C LEU A 45 36.89 20.28 -33.66
N PRO A 46 37.09 18.92 -33.49
CA PRO A 46 37.16 18.11 -32.25
C PRO A 46 38.30 17.04 -32.19
N LEU A 47 38.53 16.44 -31.00
CA LEU A 47 38.38 14.99 -30.67
C LEU A 47 39.17 14.62 -29.38
N CYS A 48 38.51 14.08 -28.35
CA CYS A 48 39.17 13.51 -27.15
C CYS A 48 38.44 12.26 -26.64
N VAL A 49 38.99 11.07 -26.90
CA VAL A 49 38.62 9.79 -26.26
C VAL A 49 39.90 8.92 -26.19
N LEU A 50 39.99 8.04 -25.19
CA LEU A 50 41.09 7.06 -24.95
C LEU A 50 42.46 7.63 -24.53
N LEU A 51 42.69 7.74 -23.22
CA LEU A 51 43.72 7.00 -22.45
C LEU A 51 43.89 7.60 -21.05
N GLY A 52 44.13 6.77 -20.02
CA GLY A 52 44.53 7.24 -18.68
C GLY A 52 43.83 6.55 -17.51
N ALA A 53 44.22 5.33 -17.18
CA ALA A 53 43.87 4.68 -15.91
C ALA A 53 45.10 4.01 -15.30
N LEU A 54 45.56 4.50 -14.14
CA LEU A 54 46.52 3.88 -13.22
C LEU A 54 46.54 4.70 -11.90
N PHE A 55 46.72 4.03 -10.75
CA PHE A 55 46.69 4.59 -9.38
C PHE A 55 48.11 4.96 -8.89
N PRO A 56 48.28 5.57 -7.69
CA PRO A 56 47.65 6.78 -7.12
C PRO A 56 48.75 7.80 -6.68
N PRO A 57 48.45 8.85 -5.88
CA PRO A 57 48.76 8.73 -4.44
C PRO A 57 47.75 9.42 -3.49
N GLU A 58 47.91 9.17 -2.20
CA GLU A 58 47.18 9.82 -1.10
C GLU A 58 47.79 11.19 -0.74
N LEU A 59 46.96 12.19 -0.39
CA LEU A 59 46.89 12.67 1.00
C LEU A 59 45.69 13.61 1.25
N HIS A 60 45.31 13.69 2.53
CA HIS A 60 44.15 14.36 3.10
C HIS A 60 43.80 15.77 2.58
N ALA A 61 42.55 15.91 2.13
CA ALA A 61 41.64 16.88 2.74
C ALA A 61 40.53 16.09 3.45
N GLN A 62 40.33 16.32 4.76
CA GLN A 62 39.04 16.01 5.37
C GLN A 62 38.17 17.24 5.16
N ASP A 63 37.23 17.15 4.22
CA ASP A 63 36.17 18.15 4.11
C ASP A 63 35.41 18.18 5.43
N VAL A 64 35.57 19.29 6.16
CA VAL A 64 34.79 19.55 7.37
C VAL A 64 33.36 19.76 6.91
N VAL A 65 32.55 18.71 7.00
CA VAL A 65 31.11 18.75 6.70
C VAL A 65 30.51 19.84 7.58
N THR A 66 30.18 20.98 6.97
CA THR A 66 29.60 22.14 7.64
C THR A 66 28.18 21.81 8.06
N VAL A 67 28.05 21.19 9.24
CA VAL A 67 26.75 20.92 9.86
C VAL A 67 26.08 22.26 10.11
N GLY A 68 24.96 22.51 9.43
CA GLY A 68 24.16 23.73 9.64
C GLY A 68 23.61 23.81 11.07
N GLU A 69 22.92 24.90 11.39
CA GLU A 69 22.29 25.05 12.71
C GLU A 69 21.44 23.80 13.06
N ARG A 70 21.64 23.26 14.26
CA ARG A 70 20.92 22.08 14.81
C ARG A 70 20.82 22.17 16.33
N ASP A 71 19.64 21.86 16.85
CA ASP A 71 19.40 21.77 18.29
C ASP A 71 19.22 20.31 18.67
N ILE A 72 20.12 19.76 19.49
CA ILE A 72 20.17 18.32 19.79
C ILE A 72 19.98 18.09 21.28
N ILE A 73 18.92 17.38 21.64
CA ILE A 73 18.60 17.04 23.02
C ILE A 73 18.90 15.57 23.29
N PHE A 74 19.73 15.28 24.29
CA PHE A 74 19.94 13.92 24.79
C PHE A 74 19.06 13.67 26.01
N LEU A 75 18.12 12.73 25.91
CA LEU A 75 17.19 12.35 26.98
C LEU A 75 17.54 10.95 27.50
N ILE A 76 18.07 10.89 28.72
CA ILE A 76 18.85 9.73 29.19
C ILE A 76 18.17 9.08 30.42
N ASP A 77 17.84 7.80 30.31
CA ASP A 77 17.47 6.93 31.44
C ASP A 77 18.61 6.94 32.47
N SER A 78 18.35 7.53 33.64
CA SER A 78 19.36 7.63 34.71
C SER A 78 19.56 6.32 35.49
N THR A 79 18.67 5.35 35.30
CA THR A 79 18.65 4.08 36.04
C THR A 79 19.54 2.99 35.45
N MET A 80 20.14 3.23 34.26
CA MET A 80 21.02 2.31 33.54
C MET A 80 22.32 1.90 34.29
N GLY A 81 22.61 2.52 35.43
CA GLY A 81 23.80 2.26 36.24
C GLY A 81 25.09 2.90 35.71
N THR A 82 26.08 3.03 36.60
CA THR A 82 27.27 3.87 36.38
C THR A 82 28.09 3.48 35.14
N ALA A 83 28.21 2.18 34.83
CA ALA A 83 28.96 1.72 33.67
C ALA A 83 28.32 2.11 32.33
N VAL A 84 26.99 2.08 32.24
CA VAL A 84 26.26 2.51 31.02
C VAL A 84 26.24 4.03 30.93
N ILE A 85 25.98 4.74 32.02
CA ILE A 85 26.04 6.22 32.05
C ILE A 85 27.43 6.74 31.67
N ASN A 86 28.51 6.10 32.11
CA ASN A 86 29.86 6.45 31.66
C ASN A 86 30.04 6.20 30.15
N THR A 87 29.42 5.15 29.59
CA THR A 87 29.45 4.86 28.14
C THR A 87 28.68 5.93 27.34
N VAL A 88 27.49 6.33 27.79
CA VAL A 88 26.69 7.41 27.18
C VAL A 88 27.41 8.75 27.28
N ARG A 89 28.03 9.07 28.43
CA ARG A 89 28.84 10.28 28.59
C ARG A 89 30.00 10.32 27.60
N GLU A 90 30.65 9.19 27.34
CA GLU A 90 31.75 9.12 26.39
C GLU A 90 31.28 9.18 24.93
N TYR A 91 30.10 8.64 24.61
CA TYR A 91 29.45 8.86 23.32
C TYR A 91 29.17 10.35 23.06
N ILE A 92 28.54 11.04 24.03
CA ILE A 92 28.25 12.47 23.90
C ILE A 92 29.55 13.29 23.82
N ARG A 93 30.61 12.91 24.56
CA ARG A 93 31.95 13.51 24.41
C ARG A 93 32.50 13.37 22.99
N ARG A 94 32.47 12.16 22.41
CA ARG A 94 32.91 11.88 21.04
C ARG A 94 32.08 12.63 20.00
N PHE A 95 30.77 12.71 20.19
CA PHE A 95 29.89 13.50 19.32
C PHE A 95 30.29 14.97 19.36
N VAL A 96 30.27 15.58 20.54
CA VAL A 96 30.59 17.00 20.78
C VAL A 96 31.99 17.38 20.30
N SER A 97 33.00 16.51 20.47
CA SER A 97 34.35 16.81 20.00
C SER A 97 34.44 16.93 18.47
N THR A 98 33.63 16.18 17.72
CA THR A 98 33.56 16.22 16.24
C THR A 98 32.68 17.33 15.65
N LYS A 99 31.88 18.05 16.46
CA LYS A 99 30.97 19.10 15.98
C LYS A 99 31.49 20.50 16.28
N GLU A 100 30.97 21.49 15.57
CA GLU A 100 31.11 22.89 15.92
C GLU A 100 29.98 23.27 16.90
N ILE A 101 30.35 23.73 18.10
CA ILE A 101 29.41 24.02 19.19
C ILE A 101 29.31 25.54 19.33
N GLY A 102 28.10 26.08 19.23
CA GLY A 102 27.87 27.52 19.38
C GLY A 102 26.46 27.95 18.97
N PRO A 103 26.07 29.21 19.25
CA PRO A 103 24.71 29.73 19.02
C PRO A 103 24.32 29.82 17.54
N ASN A 104 25.29 29.77 16.63
CA ASN A 104 25.13 29.78 15.17
C ASN A 104 25.53 28.43 14.53
N ALA A 105 25.75 27.39 15.34
CA ALA A 105 26.23 26.06 14.94
C ALA A 105 25.37 24.98 15.63
N VAL A 106 25.96 23.90 16.15
CA VAL A 106 25.22 22.90 16.95
C VAL A 106 25.05 23.38 18.39
N GLN A 107 23.82 23.32 18.91
CA GLN A 107 23.50 23.50 20.31
C GLN A 107 23.06 22.17 20.93
N VAL A 108 23.39 21.95 22.21
CA VAL A 108 23.17 20.66 22.88
C VAL A 108 22.50 20.84 24.24
N GLY A 109 21.32 20.25 24.39
CA GLY A 109 20.62 20.12 25.66
C GLY A 109 20.73 18.70 26.21
N ILE A 110 20.71 18.54 27.53
CA ILE A 110 20.73 17.21 28.17
C ILE A 110 19.74 17.17 29.33
N ALA A 111 18.92 16.12 29.36
CA ALA A 111 18.05 15.80 30.49
C ALA A 111 18.23 14.33 30.92
N GLN A 112 18.06 14.09 32.23
CA GLN A 112 18.12 12.77 32.82
C GLN A 112 16.82 12.46 33.56
N PHE A 113 16.23 11.30 33.27
CA PHE A 113 14.95 10.90 33.85
C PHE A 113 14.99 9.55 34.59
N ALA A 114 13.99 9.37 35.46
CA ALA A 114 13.59 8.09 36.04
C ALA A 114 12.05 8.13 36.09
N THR A 115 11.44 8.13 37.28
CA THR A 115 10.05 8.60 37.46
C THR A 115 9.93 10.12 37.39
N ASP A 116 11.00 10.85 37.73
CA ASP A 116 11.13 12.29 37.58
C ASP A 116 12.14 12.66 36.49
N THR A 117 11.86 13.71 35.72
CA THR A 117 12.80 14.26 34.72
C THR A 117 13.51 15.47 35.28
N ARG A 118 14.84 15.52 35.13
CA ARG A 118 15.66 16.69 35.50
C ARG A 118 16.53 17.13 34.33
N LEU A 119 16.43 18.42 34.04
CA LEU A 119 17.37 19.14 33.21
C LEU A 119 18.80 19.01 33.78
N VAL A 120 19.78 18.78 32.90
CA VAL A 120 21.22 18.87 33.21
C VAL A 120 21.81 20.12 32.57
N MET A 121 21.40 20.44 31.33
CA MET A 121 21.74 21.68 30.62
C MET A 121 20.69 22.00 29.55
N ASP A 122 20.37 23.29 29.40
CA ASP A 122 19.57 23.83 28.30
C ASP A 122 20.45 23.98 27.03
N LEU A 123 19.81 24.13 25.86
CA LEU A 123 20.49 24.29 24.57
C LEU A 123 21.46 25.49 24.54
N GLN A 124 21.20 26.53 25.33
CA GLN A 124 22.07 27.71 25.46
C GLN A 124 23.03 27.70 26.66
N THR A 125 23.04 26.67 27.53
CA THR A 125 23.85 26.69 28.76
C THR A 125 25.36 26.73 28.48
N HIS A 126 25.82 26.17 27.36
CA HIS A 126 27.23 26.14 27.00
C HIS A 126 27.46 26.63 25.56
N GLY A 127 27.93 27.87 25.42
CA GLY A 127 28.26 28.47 24.12
C GLY A 127 29.58 28.00 23.49
N THR A 128 30.37 27.17 24.18
CA THR A 128 31.64 26.61 23.67
C THR A 128 31.77 25.11 23.95
N LYS A 129 32.55 24.44 23.11
CA LYS A 129 32.83 23.00 23.18
C LYS A 129 33.47 22.61 24.52
N GLU A 130 34.41 23.41 25.02
CA GLU A 130 35.18 23.15 26.23
C GLU A 130 34.29 23.24 27.47
N SER A 131 33.40 24.23 27.50
CA SER A 131 32.42 24.42 28.57
C SER A 131 31.45 23.23 28.64
N LEU A 132 30.90 22.82 27.49
CA LEU A 132 30.03 21.65 27.38
C LEU A 132 30.76 20.36 27.81
N LEU A 133 31.95 20.10 27.28
CA LEU A 133 32.72 18.87 27.61
C LEU A 133 33.09 18.77 29.10
N SER A 134 33.21 19.90 29.80
CA SER A 134 33.41 19.95 31.26
C SER A 134 32.14 19.57 32.05
N SER A 135 30.96 20.02 31.60
CA SER A 135 29.70 19.80 32.33
C SER A 135 29.09 18.42 32.13
N LEU A 136 29.57 17.63 31.15
CA LEU A 136 29.20 16.22 30.99
C LEU A 136 29.44 15.37 32.27
N ALA A 137 30.30 15.81 33.18
CA ALA A 137 30.50 15.20 34.51
C ALA A 137 29.27 15.29 35.45
N ALA A 138 28.30 16.16 35.15
CA ALA A 138 27.03 16.27 35.88
C ALA A 138 26.05 15.12 35.58
N ILE A 139 26.17 14.47 34.41
CA ILE A 139 25.35 13.29 34.05
C ILE A 139 25.74 12.14 34.98
N ARG A 140 24.83 11.69 35.85
CA ARG A 140 25.11 10.68 36.90
C ARG A 140 24.04 9.59 36.92
N ALA A 141 24.45 8.35 37.22
CA ALA A 141 23.51 7.26 37.45
C ALA A 141 22.73 7.48 38.74
N ARG A 142 21.48 6.99 38.78
CA ARG A 142 20.59 7.02 39.94
C ARG A 142 20.03 5.61 40.20
N SER A 143 19.67 5.33 41.44
CA SER A 143 18.91 4.12 41.79
C SER A 143 17.43 4.34 41.45
N GLY A 144 16.87 3.51 40.58
CA GLY A 144 15.44 3.51 40.25
C GLY A 144 15.05 2.22 39.52
N GLN A 145 13.83 1.73 39.76
CA GLN A 145 13.32 0.53 39.09
C GLN A 145 12.45 0.90 37.90
N THR A 146 11.41 1.73 38.10
CA THR A 146 10.54 2.28 37.06
C THR A 146 11.16 3.50 36.36
N ILE A 147 10.70 3.75 35.13
CA ILE A 147 10.96 4.98 34.36
C ILE A 147 9.68 5.46 33.68
N ASN A 148 9.52 6.78 33.54
CA ASN A 148 8.37 7.41 32.91
C ASN A 148 8.85 8.09 31.62
N ILE A 149 8.71 7.43 30.47
CA ILE A 149 9.19 7.96 29.18
C ILE A 149 8.23 9.06 28.69
N GLY A 150 6.92 8.90 28.85
CA GLY A 150 5.92 9.89 28.42
C GLY A 150 6.13 11.26 29.06
N ALA A 151 6.17 11.30 30.39
CA ALA A 151 6.47 12.50 31.17
C ALA A 151 7.86 13.09 30.87
N ALA A 152 8.81 12.30 30.39
CA ALA A 152 10.14 12.76 30.00
C ALA A 152 10.15 13.43 28.61
N LEU A 153 9.38 12.90 27.65
CA LEU A 153 9.12 13.53 26.36
C LEU A 153 8.36 14.86 26.54
N ASP A 154 7.32 14.87 27.40
CA ASP A 154 6.59 16.09 27.74
C ASP A 154 7.46 17.12 28.48
N PHE A 155 8.40 16.67 29.31
CA PHE A 155 9.37 17.59 29.92
C PHE A 155 10.22 18.30 28.86
N VAL A 156 10.75 17.55 27.87
CA VAL A 156 11.51 18.14 26.74
C VAL A 156 10.63 19.13 25.97
N ARG A 157 9.41 18.73 25.61
CA ARG A 157 8.42 19.54 24.89
C ARG A 157 8.11 20.86 25.59
N LEU A 158 7.86 20.81 26.90
CA LEU A 158 7.37 21.95 27.66
C LEU A 158 8.48 22.83 28.24
N ASN A 159 9.69 22.30 28.48
CA ASN A 159 10.75 22.96 29.26
C ASN A 159 12.11 23.10 28.55
N MET A 160 12.34 22.45 27.40
CA MET A 160 13.62 22.54 26.67
C MET A 160 13.47 23.07 25.25
N LEU A 161 12.39 22.69 24.55
CA LEU A 161 12.04 23.19 23.22
C LEU A 161 11.36 24.57 23.28
N ARG A 162 12.09 25.52 23.89
CA ARG A 162 11.64 26.87 24.20
C ARG A 162 12.68 27.91 23.74
N PRO A 163 12.30 29.02 23.08
CA PRO A 163 13.23 30.08 22.69
C PRO A 163 14.05 30.63 23.86
N GLU A 164 13.43 30.84 25.02
CA GLU A 164 14.06 31.30 26.26
C GLU A 164 15.02 30.27 26.89
N LYS A 165 15.09 29.05 26.35
CA LYS A 165 16.07 28.00 26.68
C LYS A 165 17.09 27.73 25.56
N GLY A 166 17.05 28.51 24.49
CA GLY A 166 17.95 28.39 23.35
C GLY A 166 17.44 27.51 22.21
N SER A 167 16.19 27.04 22.25
CA SER A 167 15.60 26.34 21.09
C SER A 167 15.28 27.31 19.97
N ARG A 168 15.91 27.09 18.82
CA ARG A 168 15.78 27.86 17.58
C ARG A 168 14.64 27.34 16.70
N ILE A 169 13.67 26.64 17.28
CA ILE A 169 12.46 26.11 16.60
C ILE A 169 11.70 27.21 15.83
N SER A 170 11.60 28.42 16.40
CA SER A 170 10.99 29.59 15.74
C SER A 170 11.83 30.19 14.60
N ARG A 171 13.10 29.83 14.49
CA ARG A 171 13.99 30.13 13.34
C ARG A 171 14.04 29.00 12.31
N ASN A 172 13.15 28.01 12.41
CA ASN A 172 13.11 26.82 11.55
C ASN A 172 14.42 26.00 11.56
N VAL A 173 15.15 26.05 12.67
CA VAL A 173 16.33 25.20 12.90
C VAL A 173 15.84 23.81 13.30
N PRO A 174 16.29 22.72 12.65
CA PRO A 174 15.83 21.38 13.00
C PRO A 174 16.14 21.02 14.46
N GLN A 175 15.09 20.59 15.16
CA GLN A 175 15.14 20.11 16.54
C GLN A 175 15.26 18.58 16.53
N LEU A 176 16.26 18.03 17.20
CA LEU A 176 16.50 16.58 17.28
C LEU A 176 16.51 16.11 18.73
N LEU A 177 16.00 14.91 18.95
CA LEU A 177 15.92 14.28 20.27
C LEU A 177 16.47 12.86 20.20
N LEU A 178 17.54 12.54 20.94
CA LEU A 178 17.98 11.15 21.14
C LEU A 178 17.54 10.66 22.52
N LEU A 179 16.53 9.79 22.54
CA LEU A 179 16.12 9.03 23.72
C LEU A 179 17.07 7.83 23.91
N ILE A 180 17.52 7.58 25.15
CA ILE A 180 18.38 6.43 25.49
C ILE A 180 17.81 5.70 26.71
N VAL A 181 17.35 4.45 26.54
CA VAL A 181 16.56 3.69 27.55
C VAL A 181 16.97 2.22 27.72
N SER A 182 16.95 1.72 28.96
CA SER A 182 17.27 0.30 29.28
C SER A 182 16.07 -0.57 29.64
N LYS A 183 14.87 0.01 29.71
CA LYS A 183 13.64 -0.58 30.27
C LYS A 183 12.40 -0.08 29.53
N GLN A 184 11.29 -0.76 29.74
CA GLN A 184 9.95 -0.35 29.34
C GLN A 184 9.51 0.92 30.11
N SER A 185 8.64 1.71 29.50
CA SER A 185 7.94 2.81 30.18
C SER A 185 6.98 2.31 31.27
N SER A 186 6.72 3.17 32.27
CA SER A 186 5.65 3.00 33.26
C SER A 186 4.46 3.96 33.02
N ASP A 187 4.56 4.81 32.00
CA ASP A 187 3.50 5.72 31.51
C ASP A 187 3.39 5.68 29.97
N SER A 188 2.27 6.18 29.43
CA SER A 188 2.00 6.14 27.98
C SER A 188 2.91 7.09 27.20
N VAL A 189 3.55 6.57 26.16
CA VAL A 189 4.50 7.32 25.32
C VAL A 189 3.85 7.98 24.11
N ALA A 190 2.73 7.44 23.61
CA ALA A 190 2.14 7.82 22.33
C ALA A 190 1.73 9.31 22.26
N GLY A 191 0.99 9.81 23.25
CA GLY A 191 0.55 11.21 23.29
C GLY A 191 1.72 12.21 23.33
N PRO A 192 2.66 12.09 24.29
CA PRO A 192 3.84 12.95 24.34
C PRO A 192 4.76 12.85 23.10
N ALA A 193 4.87 11.66 22.49
CA ALA A 193 5.61 11.49 21.24
C ALA A 193 4.94 12.21 20.07
N GLN A 194 3.63 12.00 19.85
CA GLN A 194 2.87 12.69 18.81
C GLN A 194 2.89 14.21 19.02
N ALA A 195 2.89 14.68 20.27
CA ALA A 195 3.01 16.10 20.61
C ALA A 195 4.40 16.70 20.31
N LEU A 196 5.47 15.89 20.29
CA LEU A 196 6.79 16.30 19.79
C LEU A 196 6.85 16.26 18.25
N GLN A 197 6.28 15.23 17.62
CA GLN A 197 6.19 15.11 16.16
C GLN A 197 5.42 16.28 15.54
N LYS A 198 4.30 16.69 16.16
CA LYS A 198 3.50 17.89 15.79
C LYS A 198 4.25 19.22 15.93
N LEU A 199 5.41 19.24 16.59
CA LEU A 199 6.32 20.40 16.66
C LEU A 199 7.51 20.29 15.68
N GLY A 200 7.51 19.29 14.79
CA GLY A 200 8.61 19.06 13.84
C GLY A 200 9.89 18.51 14.48
N VAL A 201 9.80 17.93 15.67
CA VAL A 201 10.95 17.36 16.39
C VAL A 201 11.30 16.00 15.80
N LEU A 202 12.54 15.86 15.33
CA LEU A 202 13.06 14.62 14.76
C LEU A 202 13.64 13.75 15.89
N ALA A 203 12.81 12.85 16.40
CA ALA A 203 13.19 11.95 17.48
C ALA A 203 13.85 10.66 16.98
N LEU A 204 14.85 10.20 17.72
CA LEU A 204 15.60 8.96 17.54
C LEU A 204 15.57 8.21 18.88
N ALA A 205 15.51 6.87 18.85
CA ALA A 205 15.42 6.06 20.07
C ALA A 205 16.51 4.98 20.09
N ALA A 206 17.33 4.97 21.15
CA ALA A 206 18.37 3.97 21.38
C ALA A 206 18.03 3.12 22.61
N GLY A 207 17.96 1.79 22.43
CA GLY A 207 17.37 0.88 23.41
C GLY A 207 18.24 -0.33 23.70
N SER A 208 18.08 -0.90 24.90
CA SER A 208 18.68 -2.21 25.19
C SER A 208 17.87 -3.08 26.15
N ARG A 209 18.05 -4.40 25.99
CA ARG A 209 17.64 -5.51 26.86
C ARG A 209 16.15 -5.63 27.22
N ALA A 210 15.61 -4.64 27.93
CA ALA A 210 14.25 -4.63 28.48
C ALA A 210 13.46 -3.37 28.07
N ALA A 211 14.01 -2.51 27.22
CA ALA A 211 13.23 -1.54 26.46
C ALA A 211 12.35 -2.26 25.42
N VAL A 212 11.10 -1.79 25.25
CA VAL A 212 10.15 -2.35 24.28
C VAL A 212 10.31 -1.63 22.95
N GLU A 213 10.53 -2.38 21.88
CA GLU A 213 10.81 -1.83 20.55
C GLU A 213 9.63 -1.02 20.00
N ASP A 214 8.39 -1.45 20.26
CA ASP A 214 7.19 -0.79 19.74
C ASP A 214 6.84 0.51 20.50
N GLU A 215 7.24 0.63 21.79
CA GLU A 215 7.25 1.92 22.49
C GLU A 215 8.27 2.87 21.85
N MET A 216 9.41 2.34 21.36
CA MET A 216 10.42 3.16 20.69
C MET A 216 10.03 3.57 19.27
N LYS A 217 9.31 2.72 18.52
CA LYS A 217 8.74 3.08 17.19
C LYS A 217 7.68 4.18 17.30
N GLN A 218 6.86 4.18 18.36
CA GLN A 218 5.93 5.27 18.64
C GLN A 218 6.61 6.62 18.92
N ILE A 219 7.89 6.61 19.32
CA ILE A 219 8.65 7.81 19.69
C ILE A 219 9.56 8.29 18.56
N ALA A 220 10.16 7.36 17.80
CA ALA A 220 11.07 7.70 16.72
C ALA A 220 10.34 8.33 15.53
N PHE A 221 11.04 9.22 14.81
CA PHE A 221 10.53 9.86 13.59
C PHE A 221 10.22 8.85 12.46
N SER A 222 10.90 7.70 12.47
CA SER A 222 10.64 6.54 11.62
C SER A 222 11.22 5.28 12.27
N ASP A 223 10.71 4.09 11.92
CA ASP A 223 11.23 2.79 12.41
C ASP A 223 12.75 2.63 12.20
N SER A 224 13.29 3.18 11.12
CA SER A 224 14.73 3.21 10.82
C SER A 224 15.58 4.04 11.81
N MET A 225 14.96 4.84 12.67
CA MET A 225 15.61 5.61 13.75
C MET A 225 15.49 4.94 15.13
N VAL A 226 15.10 3.66 15.16
CA VAL A 226 15.06 2.79 16.36
C VAL A 226 16.30 1.89 16.40
N PHE A 227 17.19 2.15 17.36
CA PHE A 227 18.50 1.52 17.48
C PHE A 227 18.55 0.56 18.67
N MET A 228 18.22 -0.71 18.43
CA MET A 228 18.16 -1.76 19.46
C MET A 228 19.49 -2.53 19.60
N ALA A 229 19.98 -2.70 20.84
CA ALA A 229 21.21 -3.44 21.14
C ALA A 229 21.13 -4.32 22.39
N LYS A 230 21.89 -5.42 22.44
CA LYS A 230 21.98 -6.30 23.62
C LYS A 230 22.87 -5.73 24.75
N ASP A 231 23.78 -4.82 24.39
CA ASP A 231 24.60 -4.02 25.31
C ASP A 231 24.89 -2.66 24.66
N PHE A 232 24.55 -1.57 25.35
CA PHE A 232 24.86 -0.20 24.92
C PHE A 232 26.36 0.04 24.67
N ARG A 233 27.26 -0.73 25.29
CA ARG A 233 28.70 -0.67 25.01
C ARG A 233 29.06 -1.09 23.58
N GLN A 234 28.24 -1.91 22.94
CA GLN A 234 28.44 -2.28 21.52
C GLN A 234 27.89 -1.16 20.63
N LEU A 235 26.67 -0.70 20.89
CA LEU A 235 26.02 0.38 20.14
C LEU A 235 26.89 1.64 20.12
N PHE A 236 27.30 2.14 21.29
CA PHE A 236 28.06 3.39 21.40
C PHE A 236 29.56 3.30 21.05
N ARG A 237 30.09 2.09 20.79
CA ARG A 237 31.40 1.96 20.11
C ARG A 237 31.26 2.37 18.65
N ASN A 238 30.29 1.78 17.96
CA ASN A 238 30.08 1.89 16.51
C ASN A 238 28.83 2.73 16.16
N ALA A 239 28.47 3.74 16.96
CA ALA A 239 27.28 4.59 16.78
C ALA A 239 27.39 5.57 15.58
N ARG A 240 27.91 5.10 14.45
CA ARG A 240 28.00 5.87 13.20
C ARG A 240 26.60 6.23 12.72
N GLU A 241 25.70 5.26 12.61
CA GLU A 241 24.32 5.48 12.11
C GLU A 241 23.57 6.55 12.94
N ILE A 242 23.66 6.48 14.27
CA ILE A 242 23.06 7.49 15.17
C ILE A 242 23.76 8.86 15.01
N THR A 243 25.08 8.88 14.86
CA THR A 243 25.86 10.12 14.66
C THR A 243 25.55 10.77 13.31
N ASP A 244 25.47 9.97 12.26
CA ASP A 244 25.19 10.41 10.90
C ASP A 244 23.74 10.93 10.84
N ALA A 245 22.75 10.21 11.39
CA ALA A 245 21.37 10.68 11.50
C ALA A 245 21.23 11.99 12.29
N LEU A 246 21.91 12.11 13.45
CA LEU A 246 21.99 13.36 14.23
C LEU A 246 22.70 14.52 13.50
N SER A 247 23.33 14.26 12.35
CA SER A 247 24.05 15.25 11.54
C SER A 247 23.35 15.59 10.22
N THR A 248 22.70 14.61 9.58
CA THR A 248 22.13 14.74 8.23
C THR A 248 20.65 15.07 8.24
N LEU A 249 19.89 14.67 9.27
CA LEU A 249 18.47 14.94 9.36
C LEU A 249 18.20 16.46 9.32
N SER A 250 17.38 16.88 8.36
CA SER A 250 16.96 18.26 8.13
C SER A 250 15.45 18.30 7.99
N GLY A 251 14.75 18.74 9.02
CA GLY A 251 13.31 18.98 8.96
C GLY A 251 13.04 20.23 8.13
N THR A 252 12.75 20.07 6.84
CA THR A 252 12.33 21.18 5.97
C THR A 252 10.86 21.48 6.21
N VAL A 253 10.56 22.27 7.25
CA VAL A 253 9.28 22.99 7.29
C VAL A 253 9.36 24.08 6.21
N VAL A 254 8.43 24.07 5.27
CA VAL A 254 8.33 25.14 4.27
C VAL A 254 7.64 26.34 4.91
N VAL A 255 8.44 27.25 5.47
CA VAL A 255 7.97 28.53 6.02
C VAL A 255 8.16 29.61 4.96
N GLU A 256 7.17 29.78 4.08
CA GLU A 256 7.19 30.87 3.12
C GLU A 256 7.04 32.22 3.84
N SER A 257 8.02 33.09 3.65
CA SER A 257 7.96 34.50 4.09
C SER A 257 7.55 35.38 2.91
N PRO A 258 6.78 36.45 3.15
CA PRO A 258 5.91 37.03 2.12
C PRO A 258 6.68 37.72 0.99
N THR A 259 6.35 37.38 -0.25
CA THR A 259 6.64 38.17 -1.46
C THR A 259 5.36 38.25 -2.29
N ASP A 260 4.65 39.38 -2.17
CA ASP A 260 3.49 39.71 -3.00
C ASP A 260 3.92 40.14 -4.43
N PRO A 261 3.07 40.07 -5.46
CA PRO A 261 1.69 39.57 -5.44
C PRO A 261 1.31 38.56 -6.55
N ALA A 262 0.09 38.02 -6.39
CA ALA A 262 -0.76 37.46 -7.44
C ALA A 262 -0.39 36.10 -8.09
N VAL A 263 -0.49 35.03 -7.30
CA VAL A 263 -1.45 33.94 -7.62
C VAL A 263 -2.34 33.72 -6.40
N ILE A 264 -3.67 33.77 -6.57
CA ILE A 264 -4.60 33.46 -5.47
C ILE A 264 -4.78 31.95 -5.40
N THR A 265 -3.81 31.26 -4.80
CA THR A 265 -4.02 29.88 -4.35
C THR A 265 -4.84 29.94 -3.08
N THR A 266 -6.16 29.76 -3.18
CA THR A 266 -7.03 29.67 -2.00
C THR A 266 -6.64 28.42 -1.19
N VAL A 267 -5.89 28.61 -0.12
CA VAL A 267 -5.81 27.63 0.97
C VAL A 267 -7.24 27.40 1.44
N GLN A 268 -7.81 26.25 1.06
CA GLN A 268 -9.20 25.92 1.35
C GLN A 268 -9.34 25.77 2.85
N ARG A 269 -9.86 26.81 3.52
CA ARG A 269 -10.13 26.77 4.95
C ARG A 269 -11.14 25.66 5.19
N VAL A 270 -10.71 24.59 5.84
CA VAL A 270 -11.59 23.50 6.24
C VAL A 270 -12.34 23.94 7.51
N PHE A 271 -13.56 24.42 7.33
CA PHE A 271 -14.50 24.70 8.41
C PHE A 271 -15.59 23.62 8.48
N ARG A 272 -16.08 23.34 9.70
CA ARG A 272 -16.92 22.18 10.01
C ARG A 272 -18.18 22.59 10.76
N ASP A 273 -19.31 22.00 10.38
CA ASP A 273 -20.60 22.14 11.05
C ASP A 273 -20.98 20.80 11.67
N ILE A 274 -20.87 20.69 12.99
CA ILE A 274 -21.05 19.42 13.71
C ILE A 274 -22.33 19.47 14.52
N VAL A 275 -23.22 18.48 14.32
CA VAL A 275 -24.46 18.33 15.09
C VAL A 275 -24.35 17.08 15.95
N PHE A 276 -24.47 17.24 17.27
CA PHE A 276 -24.69 16.11 18.17
C PHE A 276 -26.18 15.75 18.16
N LEU A 277 -26.49 14.49 17.85
CA LEU A 277 -27.84 13.93 17.93
C LEU A 277 -27.86 12.86 19.02
N VAL A 278 -28.48 13.18 20.15
CA VAL A 278 -28.27 12.47 21.42
C VAL A 278 -29.54 11.77 21.87
N ASP A 279 -29.44 10.47 22.15
CA ASP A 279 -30.49 9.70 22.80
C ASP A 279 -30.80 10.32 24.17
N GLY A 280 -32.00 10.90 24.24
CA GLY A 280 -32.57 11.54 25.41
C GLY A 280 -33.50 10.61 26.20
N SER A 281 -33.59 9.33 25.85
CA SER A 281 -34.56 8.36 26.38
C SER A 281 -34.10 7.68 27.69
N ASN A 282 -34.91 6.75 28.16
CA ASN A 282 -34.61 5.90 29.31
C ASN A 282 -33.50 4.86 29.02
N TYR A 283 -33.12 4.62 27.75
CA TYR A 283 -32.04 3.69 27.40
C TYR A 283 -30.66 4.21 27.82
N VAL A 284 -30.41 5.52 27.69
CA VAL A 284 -29.27 6.17 28.37
C VAL A 284 -29.55 6.22 29.87
N GLY A 285 -30.65 6.86 30.29
CA GLY A 285 -31.02 6.98 31.69
C GLY A 285 -30.13 7.94 32.51
N SER A 286 -30.71 8.50 33.57
CA SER A 286 -30.13 9.65 34.29
C SER A 286 -28.76 9.38 34.96
N SER A 287 -28.43 8.11 35.22
CA SER A 287 -27.12 7.71 35.75
C SER A 287 -25.99 7.75 34.73
N ASN A 288 -26.30 7.63 33.43
CA ASN A 288 -25.30 7.56 32.36
C ASN A 288 -25.16 8.86 31.57
N LEU A 289 -26.15 9.76 31.64
CA LEU A 289 -26.07 11.12 31.07
C LEU A 289 -24.76 11.88 31.41
N PRO A 290 -24.18 11.78 32.62
CA PRO A 290 -22.88 12.42 32.90
C PRO A 290 -21.80 12.01 31.89
N PHE A 291 -21.60 10.71 31.64
CA PHE A 291 -20.58 10.24 30.69
C PHE A 291 -20.86 10.68 29.25
N VAL A 292 -22.13 10.81 28.86
CA VAL A 292 -22.54 11.32 27.55
C VAL A 292 -22.24 12.82 27.42
N ARG A 293 -22.42 13.60 28.49
CA ARG A 293 -21.97 15.00 28.54
C ARG A 293 -20.45 15.10 28.49
N ASP A 294 -19.75 14.32 29.32
CA ASP A 294 -18.28 14.34 29.41
C ASP A 294 -17.64 13.99 28.07
N PHE A 295 -18.20 13.01 27.35
CA PHE A 295 -17.82 12.69 25.97
C PHE A 295 -17.96 13.87 25.00
N MET A 296 -19.12 14.53 24.96
CA MET A 296 -19.33 15.70 24.09
C MET A 296 -18.47 16.90 24.50
N ILE A 297 -18.28 17.14 25.81
CA ILE A 297 -17.43 18.21 26.36
C ILE A 297 -15.96 17.96 25.99
N ASN A 298 -15.49 16.70 26.05
CA ASN A 298 -14.14 16.35 25.65
C ASN A 298 -13.88 16.56 24.15
N ILE A 299 -14.85 16.23 23.28
CA ILE A 299 -14.79 16.59 21.84
C ILE A 299 -14.74 18.12 21.67
N VAL A 300 -15.68 18.84 22.29
CA VAL A 300 -15.75 20.31 22.21
C VAL A 300 -14.46 20.98 22.67
N ASN A 301 -13.83 20.49 23.74
CA ASN A 301 -12.57 21.04 24.28
C ASN A 301 -11.36 20.83 23.36
N GLN A 302 -11.42 19.90 22.40
CA GLN A 302 -10.36 19.67 21.42
C GLN A 302 -10.61 20.39 20.07
N LEU A 303 -11.77 21.04 19.89
CA LEU A 303 -12.14 21.79 18.68
C LEU A 303 -11.98 23.30 18.90
N ASN A 304 -11.76 24.08 17.84
CA ASN A 304 -11.75 25.54 17.91
C ASN A 304 -13.08 26.11 17.42
N ILE A 305 -14.02 26.34 18.34
CA ILE A 305 -15.38 26.77 17.99
C ILE A 305 -15.36 28.27 17.69
N SER A 306 -15.73 28.62 16.47
CA SER A 306 -15.81 30.00 15.96
C SER A 306 -16.61 30.04 14.65
N PRO A 307 -17.25 31.17 14.30
CA PRO A 307 -17.99 31.32 13.04
C PRO A 307 -17.13 31.05 11.78
N GLU A 308 -15.81 31.19 11.88
CA GLU A 308 -14.83 30.99 10.83
C GLU A 308 -14.20 29.57 10.80
N GLN A 309 -14.41 28.74 11.83
CA GLN A 309 -13.87 27.37 11.91
C GLN A 309 -14.95 26.35 12.28
N VAL A 310 -15.14 25.98 13.55
CA VAL A 310 -16.12 24.97 13.94
C VAL A 310 -17.40 25.60 14.50
N GLN A 311 -18.57 25.16 14.00
CA GLN A 311 -19.87 25.43 14.60
C GLN A 311 -20.47 24.14 15.17
N ILE A 312 -21.12 24.23 16.34
CA ILE A 312 -21.74 23.09 17.03
C ILE A 312 -23.24 23.33 17.18
N GLY A 313 -24.06 22.37 16.76
CA GLY A 313 -25.46 22.25 17.14
C GLY A 313 -25.68 21.05 18.05
N LEU A 314 -26.73 21.07 18.87
CA LEU A 314 -27.11 19.92 19.70
C LEU A 314 -28.61 19.69 19.67
N MET A 315 -28.95 18.42 19.53
CA MET A 315 -30.31 17.91 19.42
C MET A 315 -30.45 16.64 20.25
N GLN A 316 -31.59 16.47 20.91
CA GLN A 316 -32.00 15.23 21.55
C GLN A 316 -33.07 14.51 20.74
N PHE A 317 -33.23 13.21 20.99
CA PHE A 317 -34.37 12.44 20.51
C PHE A 317 -34.77 11.30 21.46
N ALA A 318 -36.03 10.90 21.40
CA ALA A 318 -36.57 9.69 22.02
C ALA A 318 -37.77 9.25 21.17
N GLU A 319 -39.00 9.44 21.68
CA GLU A 319 -40.22 9.35 20.86
C GLU A 319 -40.31 10.52 19.85
N GLN A 320 -39.95 11.73 20.29
CA GLN A 320 -39.94 12.94 19.47
C GLN A 320 -38.55 13.60 19.49
N PRO A 321 -38.10 14.21 18.38
CA PRO A 321 -36.86 14.98 18.34
C PRO A 321 -37.02 16.37 19.01
N ARG A 322 -35.99 16.84 19.72
CA ARG A 322 -35.98 18.12 20.45
C ARG A 322 -34.65 18.85 20.29
N ILE A 323 -34.67 20.03 19.68
CA ILE A 323 -33.47 20.88 19.51
C ILE A 323 -33.12 21.56 20.84
N GLU A 324 -31.83 21.59 21.19
CA GLU A 324 -31.31 22.30 22.37
C GLU A 324 -30.59 23.61 22.00
N PHE A 325 -29.88 23.62 20.87
CA PHE A 325 -29.33 24.82 20.22
C PHE A 325 -28.85 24.52 18.79
N TYR A 326 -28.86 25.54 17.93
CA TYR A 326 -28.44 25.45 16.53
C TYR A 326 -26.94 25.77 16.34
N LEU A 327 -26.41 25.45 15.14
CA LEU A 327 -25.02 25.70 14.74
C LEU A 327 -24.56 27.16 14.97
N ASN A 328 -25.44 28.13 14.70
CA ASN A 328 -25.17 29.56 14.90
C ASN A 328 -25.48 30.10 16.30
N SER A 329 -25.89 29.27 17.26
CA SER A 329 -26.34 29.74 18.58
C SER A 329 -25.21 30.15 19.52
N TYR A 330 -24.01 29.58 19.34
CA TYR A 330 -22.82 29.86 20.16
C TYR A 330 -21.57 29.95 19.27
N ASN A 331 -20.61 30.79 19.66
CA ASN A 331 -19.46 31.15 18.83
C ASN A 331 -18.10 30.87 19.49
N ASN A 332 -18.09 30.14 20.61
CA ASN A 332 -16.90 29.82 21.39
C ASN A 332 -17.11 28.53 22.21
N ASN A 333 -16.03 27.88 22.64
CA ASN A 333 -16.09 26.62 23.37
C ASN A 333 -16.82 26.71 24.70
N ARG A 334 -16.67 27.82 25.43
CA ARG A 334 -17.18 27.95 26.80
C ARG A 334 -18.70 27.87 26.83
N ASP A 335 -19.39 28.67 26.03
CA ASP A 335 -20.85 28.71 26.07
C ASP A 335 -21.47 27.37 25.63
N VAL A 336 -20.81 26.67 24.71
CA VAL A 336 -21.19 25.31 24.28
C VAL A 336 -21.02 24.30 25.42
N VAL A 337 -19.88 24.31 26.13
CA VAL A 337 -19.66 23.45 27.32
C VAL A 337 -20.65 23.79 28.43
N ASP A 338 -20.85 25.08 28.73
CA ASP A 338 -21.77 25.55 29.77
C ASP A 338 -23.21 25.09 29.45
N LYS A 339 -23.64 25.11 28.18
CA LYS A 339 -24.95 24.58 27.74
C LYS A 339 -25.04 23.04 27.77
N ILE A 340 -24.00 22.30 27.35
CA ILE A 340 -23.96 20.83 27.43
C ILE A 340 -24.01 20.36 28.90
N SER A 341 -23.31 21.04 29.80
CA SER A 341 -23.28 20.71 31.24
C SER A 341 -24.70 20.75 31.86
N GLN A 342 -25.57 21.62 31.34
CA GLN A 342 -26.94 21.81 31.85
C GLN A 342 -27.94 20.76 31.34
N LEU A 343 -27.72 20.20 30.14
CA LEU A 343 -28.62 19.35 29.32
C LEU A 343 -29.90 18.77 29.98
N ARG A 344 -29.80 17.63 30.70
CA ARG A 344 -30.90 16.73 31.15
C ARG A 344 -31.47 15.85 30.03
N LEU A 345 -32.00 14.68 30.38
CA LEU A 345 -32.70 13.79 29.45
C LEU A 345 -34.13 14.27 29.22
N THR A 346 -34.68 14.00 28.03
CA THR A 346 -36.10 14.23 27.72
C THR A 346 -36.99 13.13 28.32
N GLY A 347 -36.47 11.90 28.45
CA GLY A 347 -37.17 10.72 28.95
C GLY A 347 -38.00 10.01 27.87
N GLY A 348 -38.46 8.81 28.20
CA GLY A 348 -39.34 7.99 27.33
C GLY A 348 -38.79 6.59 27.05
N SER A 349 -39.65 5.68 26.59
CA SER A 349 -39.31 4.28 26.28
C SER A 349 -39.25 3.96 24.77
N VAL A 350 -39.61 4.93 23.92
CA VAL A 350 -39.55 4.83 22.45
C VAL A 350 -38.29 5.54 21.95
N LEU A 351 -37.67 5.02 20.90
CA LEU A 351 -36.40 5.51 20.36
C LEU A 351 -36.42 5.55 18.82
N ASN A 352 -37.06 6.58 18.27
CA ASN A 352 -37.21 6.79 16.83
C ASN A 352 -35.94 7.44 16.25
N THR A 353 -34.97 6.61 15.85
CA THR A 353 -33.62 7.03 15.45
C THR A 353 -33.59 7.55 14.02
N GLY A 354 -34.22 6.84 13.09
CA GLY A 354 -34.37 7.27 11.69
C GLY A 354 -35.16 8.56 11.57
N ALA A 355 -36.30 8.67 12.26
CA ALA A 355 -37.10 9.91 12.28
C ALA A 355 -36.30 11.10 12.84
N ALA A 356 -35.44 10.88 13.84
CA ALA A 356 -34.59 11.91 14.41
C ALA A 356 -33.43 12.31 13.48
N MET A 357 -32.82 11.36 12.78
CA MET A 357 -31.82 11.60 11.73
C MET A 357 -32.41 12.41 10.58
N SER A 358 -33.62 12.05 10.13
CA SER A 358 -34.39 12.78 9.12
C SER A 358 -34.65 14.24 9.55
N TYR A 359 -35.13 14.43 10.78
CA TYR A 359 -35.39 15.76 11.32
C TYR A 359 -34.10 16.59 11.45
N ALA A 360 -32.97 15.97 11.82
CA ALA A 360 -31.68 16.65 11.88
C ALA A 360 -31.20 17.11 10.49
N LEU A 361 -31.36 16.29 9.45
CA LEU A 361 -31.11 16.69 8.06
C LEU A 361 -31.97 17.90 7.66
N ASP A 362 -33.27 17.82 7.91
CA ASP A 362 -34.23 18.82 7.44
C ASP A 362 -34.20 20.13 8.26
N ASN A 363 -33.77 20.12 9.53
CA ASN A 363 -33.84 21.28 10.44
C ASN A 363 -32.49 21.78 10.98
N MET A 364 -31.50 20.91 11.23
CA MET A 364 -30.22 21.33 11.85
C MET A 364 -29.19 21.74 10.80
N PHE A 365 -29.12 21.03 9.67
CA PHE A 365 -28.17 21.32 8.59
C PHE A 365 -28.71 22.35 7.57
N GLN A 366 -29.43 23.39 8.02
CA GLN A 366 -29.96 24.46 7.16
C GLN A 366 -29.22 25.79 7.33
N THR A 367 -29.10 26.54 6.23
CA THR A 367 -28.33 27.80 6.19
C THR A 367 -28.92 28.89 7.08
N SER A 368 -30.25 28.87 7.28
CA SER A 368 -30.99 29.73 8.21
C SER A 368 -30.59 29.54 9.68
N VAL A 369 -30.04 28.38 10.05
CA VAL A 369 -29.67 28.03 11.43
C VAL A 369 -28.17 27.84 11.64
N GLY A 370 -27.36 28.24 10.64
CA GLY A 370 -25.90 28.30 10.73
C GLY A 370 -25.14 27.42 9.74
N SER A 371 -25.78 26.40 9.13
CA SER A 371 -25.07 25.50 8.21
C SER A 371 -24.43 26.27 7.05
N ARG A 372 -23.11 26.18 6.98
CA ARG A 372 -22.24 26.76 5.96
C ARG A 372 -22.04 25.78 4.79
N LYS A 373 -22.94 24.81 4.58
CA LYS A 373 -22.87 23.82 3.49
C LYS A 373 -22.66 24.44 2.09
N LEU A 374 -23.30 25.58 1.82
CA LEU A 374 -23.15 26.31 0.55
C LEU A 374 -21.81 27.06 0.41
N GLN A 375 -21.02 27.16 1.49
CA GLN A 375 -19.68 27.74 1.51
C GLN A 375 -18.58 26.66 1.44
N GLY A 376 -18.95 25.38 1.38
CA GLY A 376 -18.02 24.25 1.41
C GLY A 376 -17.69 23.72 2.82
N ALA A 377 -18.47 24.09 3.85
CA ALA A 377 -18.31 23.52 5.18
C ALA A 377 -18.69 22.04 5.21
N VAL A 378 -17.86 21.21 5.84
CA VAL A 378 -18.19 19.79 5.98
C VAL A 378 -19.16 19.58 7.13
N GLN A 379 -20.29 18.96 6.79
CA GLN A 379 -21.39 18.67 7.71
C GLN A 379 -21.13 17.33 8.40
N VAL A 380 -21.20 17.27 9.72
CA VAL A 380 -20.94 16.06 10.52
C VAL A 380 -22.10 15.82 11.47
N LEU A 381 -22.65 14.61 11.49
CA LEU A 381 -23.66 14.18 12.44
C LEU A 381 -23.04 13.17 13.41
N ILE A 382 -23.02 13.48 14.71
CA ILE A 382 -22.56 12.54 15.74
C ILE A 382 -23.79 12.00 16.47
N LEU A 383 -24.26 10.83 16.03
CA LEU A 383 -25.36 10.09 16.65
C LEU A 383 -24.84 9.37 17.90
N ILE A 384 -25.39 9.68 19.08
CA ILE A 384 -25.07 9.01 20.35
C ILE A 384 -26.33 8.27 20.81
N THR A 385 -26.27 6.93 20.95
CA THR A 385 -27.45 6.10 21.29
C THR A 385 -27.19 5.01 22.33
N GLY A 386 -28.19 4.77 23.19
CA GLY A 386 -28.16 3.75 24.25
C GLY A 386 -29.03 2.52 23.99
N GLY A 387 -29.92 2.57 22.99
CA GLY A 387 -30.93 1.54 22.72
C GLY A 387 -30.87 0.99 21.29
N PRO A 388 -31.57 -0.14 21.04
CA PRO A 388 -31.70 -0.73 19.70
C PRO A 388 -32.55 0.15 18.78
N LEU A 389 -32.39 -0.01 17.46
CA LEU A 389 -33.22 0.69 16.49
C LEU A 389 -34.68 0.22 16.58
N GLN A 390 -35.63 1.17 16.51
CA GLN A 390 -37.07 0.89 16.52
C GLN A 390 -37.76 1.30 15.21
N ASP A 391 -37.04 1.99 14.32
CA ASP A 391 -37.46 2.48 13.01
C ASP A 391 -36.36 2.26 11.94
N ASP A 392 -36.68 2.47 10.67
CA ASP A 392 -35.71 2.34 9.58
C ASP A 392 -34.75 3.54 9.53
N ALA A 393 -33.73 3.52 10.38
CA ALA A 393 -32.64 4.48 10.31
C ALA A 393 -31.72 4.29 9.08
N GLY A 394 -31.80 3.15 8.36
CA GLY A 394 -30.92 2.84 7.24
C GLY A 394 -31.20 3.72 6.02
N SER A 395 -32.46 3.84 5.62
CA SER A 395 -32.84 4.72 4.50
C SER A 395 -32.62 6.22 4.80
N GLU A 396 -32.66 6.61 6.07
CA GLU A 396 -32.34 7.97 6.51
C GLU A 396 -30.81 8.23 6.62
N ALA A 397 -30.01 7.19 6.90
CA ALA A 397 -28.55 7.25 6.75
C ALA A 397 -28.14 7.44 5.28
N ASP A 398 -28.77 6.73 4.35
CA ASP A 398 -28.59 6.93 2.90
C ASP A 398 -28.94 8.38 2.49
N ARG A 399 -30.02 8.96 3.03
CA ARG A 399 -30.40 10.38 2.78
C ARG A 399 -29.36 11.37 3.32
N LEU A 400 -28.80 11.14 4.51
CA LEU A 400 -27.74 11.97 5.08
C LEU A 400 -26.45 11.90 4.25
N ALA A 401 -26.06 10.71 3.82
CA ALA A 401 -24.90 10.51 2.93
C ALA A 401 -25.08 11.23 1.59
N LEU A 402 -26.26 11.12 0.96
CA LEU A 402 -26.63 11.85 -0.27
C LEU A 402 -26.67 13.37 -0.10
N ALA A 403 -26.82 13.87 1.13
CA ALA A 403 -26.76 15.28 1.48
C ALA A 403 -25.34 15.76 1.88
N ASN A 404 -24.32 14.92 1.70
CA ASN A 404 -22.93 15.12 2.13
C ASN A 404 -22.79 15.38 3.65
N VAL A 405 -23.62 14.72 4.46
CA VAL A 405 -23.50 14.71 5.93
C VAL A 405 -22.80 13.45 6.40
N LEU A 406 -21.70 13.63 7.11
CA LEU A 406 -20.80 12.55 7.53
C LEU A 406 -21.26 12.04 8.91
N THR A 407 -22.02 10.95 8.91
CA THR A 407 -22.58 10.32 10.11
C THR A 407 -21.54 9.46 10.83
N PHE A 408 -21.24 9.84 12.08
CA PHE A 408 -20.54 9.04 13.08
C PHE A 408 -21.59 8.45 14.03
N THR A 409 -21.45 7.19 14.45
CA THR A 409 -22.32 6.61 15.47
C THR A 409 -21.53 6.18 16.69
N VAL A 410 -22.03 6.52 17.88
CA VAL A 410 -21.42 6.26 19.18
C VAL A 410 -22.44 5.54 20.04
N SER A 411 -22.14 4.32 20.48
CA SER A 411 -23.15 3.48 21.12
C SER A 411 -22.67 2.71 22.35
N SER A 412 -23.64 2.43 23.23
CA SER A 412 -23.45 1.71 24.48
C SER A 412 -24.77 1.10 24.97
N GLY A 413 -24.72 0.22 25.96
CA GLY A 413 -25.92 -0.33 26.59
C GLY A 413 -26.59 -1.41 25.74
N GLN A 414 -27.79 -1.11 25.22
CA GLN A 414 -28.63 -2.05 24.47
C GLN A 414 -28.63 -1.79 22.95
N ALA A 415 -27.84 -0.82 22.49
CA ALA A 415 -27.67 -0.52 21.06
C ALA A 415 -26.80 -1.58 20.36
N ASP A 416 -27.26 -2.08 19.22
CA ASP A 416 -26.56 -3.10 18.42
C ASP A 416 -25.41 -2.49 17.58
N GLN A 417 -24.23 -3.11 17.64
CA GLN A 417 -23.04 -2.63 16.95
C GLN A 417 -23.07 -2.89 15.43
N GLU A 418 -23.62 -4.03 14.99
CA GLU A 418 -23.69 -4.40 13.58
C GLU A 418 -24.86 -3.72 12.86
N GLU A 419 -25.89 -3.27 13.57
CA GLU A 419 -26.85 -2.30 13.04
C GLU A 419 -26.21 -0.93 12.85
N LEU A 420 -25.55 -0.36 13.86
CA LEU A 420 -25.03 1.00 13.77
C LEU A 420 -23.83 1.15 12.82
N LYS A 421 -23.08 0.08 12.55
CA LYS A 421 -22.13 0.01 11.40
C LYS A 421 -22.76 0.26 10.03
N LYS A 422 -24.08 0.10 9.88
CA LYS A 422 -24.85 0.40 8.66
C LYS A 422 -25.42 1.82 8.65
N ILE A 423 -25.39 2.50 9.80
CA ILE A 423 -25.93 3.85 10.02
C ILE A 423 -24.79 4.90 9.98
N ALA A 424 -23.58 4.51 10.39
CA ALA A 424 -22.37 5.29 10.17
C ALA A 424 -22.04 5.38 8.67
N PHE A 425 -21.51 6.53 8.24
CA PHE A 425 -21.22 6.85 6.84
C PHE A 425 -20.25 5.86 6.18
N ILE A 426 -19.32 5.32 6.97
CA ILE A 426 -18.59 4.07 6.70
C ILE A 426 -18.51 3.26 8.01
N PRO A 427 -18.40 1.92 7.96
CA PRO A 427 -18.44 1.07 9.17
C PRO A 427 -17.37 1.39 10.23
N ASN A 428 -16.22 1.97 9.84
CA ASN A 428 -15.16 2.38 10.76
C ASN A 428 -15.49 3.64 11.58
N LEU A 429 -16.56 4.38 11.24
CA LEU A 429 -17.07 5.49 12.03
C LEU A 429 -18.19 5.07 13.01
N ALA A 430 -18.39 3.76 13.20
CA ALA A 430 -19.26 3.19 14.21
C ALA A 430 -18.48 2.73 15.44
N TYR A 431 -18.48 3.57 16.47
CA TYR A 431 -17.78 3.36 17.74
C TYR A 431 -18.74 2.78 18.77
N HIS A 432 -18.36 1.69 19.41
CA HIS A 432 -19.17 0.99 20.41
C HIS A 432 -18.35 0.69 21.67
N LYS A 433 -18.97 0.88 22.85
CA LYS A 433 -18.44 0.43 24.15
C LYS A 433 -19.56 -0.24 24.94
N GLN A 434 -19.25 -1.27 25.70
CA GLN A 434 -20.25 -1.99 26.49
C GLN A 434 -20.84 -1.17 27.66
N ARG A 435 -20.19 -0.09 28.08
CA ARG A 435 -20.63 0.78 29.19
C ARG A 435 -20.43 2.25 28.87
N PHE A 436 -21.40 3.08 29.25
CA PHE A 436 -21.37 4.53 29.03
C PHE A 436 -20.15 5.21 29.66
N SER A 437 -19.65 4.69 30.79
CA SER A 437 -18.43 5.14 31.47
C SER A 437 -17.16 5.05 30.63
N GLU A 438 -17.17 4.32 29.51
CA GLU A 438 -16.04 4.17 28.60
C GLU A 438 -16.14 5.09 27.36
N LEU A 439 -17.29 5.77 27.15
CA LEU A 439 -17.46 6.69 26.03
C LEU A 439 -16.47 7.88 26.07
N PRO A 440 -16.17 8.53 27.21
CA PRO A 440 -15.19 9.62 27.24
C PRO A 440 -13.77 9.23 26.78
N ALA A 441 -13.44 7.94 26.76
CA ALA A 441 -12.17 7.42 26.25
C ALA A 441 -12.17 7.13 24.73
N LEU A 442 -13.35 7.09 24.07
CA LEU A 442 -13.42 7.04 22.60
C LEU A 442 -12.93 8.33 21.95
N VAL A 443 -12.87 9.43 22.69
CA VAL A 443 -12.58 10.76 22.12
C VAL A 443 -11.22 10.79 21.44
N ASP A 444 -10.19 10.15 21.99
CA ASP A 444 -8.86 10.17 21.38
C ASP A 444 -8.81 9.37 20.05
N ASP A 445 -9.53 8.24 19.96
CA ASP A 445 -9.70 7.45 18.73
C ASP A 445 -10.57 8.20 17.68
N MET A 446 -11.62 8.88 18.15
CA MET A 446 -12.61 9.57 17.32
C MET A 446 -12.11 10.91 16.81
N MET A 447 -11.35 11.67 17.60
CA MET A 447 -11.03 13.07 17.30
C MET A 447 -10.17 13.21 16.06
N GLN A 448 -9.23 12.29 15.80
CA GLN A 448 -8.51 12.23 14.53
C GLN A 448 -9.50 12.18 13.36
N ASN A 449 -10.46 11.26 13.41
CA ASN A 449 -11.48 11.14 12.36
C ASN A 449 -12.39 12.38 12.31
N ILE A 450 -12.85 12.94 13.44
CA ILE A 450 -13.67 14.17 13.45
C ILE A 450 -12.95 15.37 12.81
N ILE A 451 -11.62 15.49 12.98
CA ILE A 451 -10.83 16.60 12.41
C ILE A 451 -10.27 16.32 11.01
N THR A 452 -10.06 15.06 10.59
CA THR A 452 -9.52 14.72 9.26
C THR A 452 -10.51 14.06 8.31
N VAL A 453 -11.76 13.77 8.70
CA VAL A 453 -12.87 13.40 7.80
C VAL A 453 -13.37 14.65 7.04
N VAL A 454 -12.45 15.27 6.31
CA VAL A 454 -12.60 15.88 4.99
C VAL A 454 -11.58 15.13 4.12
N GLY A 455 -11.97 13.95 3.62
CA GLY A 455 -11.12 13.18 2.70
C GLY A 455 -9.88 12.49 3.28
N ASP A 456 -9.93 11.98 4.52
CA ASP A 456 -9.09 10.83 4.95
C ASP A 456 -9.87 9.50 4.78
N THR A 457 -10.56 9.31 3.67
CA THR A 457 -10.00 8.43 2.64
C THR A 457 -8.70 9.00 2.08
N GLU A 458 -7.54 8.54 2.59
CA GLU A 458 -6.18 8.99 2.23
C GLU A 458 -6.16 9.64 0.84
N VAL A 459 -6.03 10.97 0.75
CA VAL A 459 -6.11 11.64 -0.55
C VAL A 459 -5.08 11.01 -1.47
N ILE A 460 -5.56 10.34 -2.53
CA ILE A 460 -4.75 9.47 -3.36
C ILE A 460 -3.86 10.33 -4.26
N THR A 461 -2.76 10.75 -3.66
CA THR A 461 -1.61 11.46 -4.22
C THR A 461 -0.64 10.53 -4.94
N GLY A 462 -1.07 9.30 -5.23
CA GLY A 462 -0.47 8.44 -6.26
C GLY A 462 -0.54 9.16 -7.61
N GLY A 463 0.46 9.99 -7.88
CA GLY A 463 0.41 11.02 -8.93
C GLY A 463 0.21 10.47 -10.33
N GLU A 464 -0.51 11.22 -11.17
CA GLU A 464 -1.00 10.87 -12.51
C GLU A 464 -1.58 9.46 -12.67
N ARG A 465 -2.92 9.34 -12.69
CA ARG A 465 -3.65 8.09 -12.99
C ARG A 465 -4.85 8.37 -13.88
N ASP A 466 -5.20 7.43 -14.74
CA ASP A 466 -6.47 7.44 -15.45
C ASP A 466 -7.32 6.27 -14.97
N VAL A 467 -8.50 6.56 -14.41
CA VAL A 467 -9.42 5.57 -13.82
C VAL A 467 -10.72 5.55 -14.62
N ALA A 468 -11.07 4.40 -15.17
CA ALA A 468 -12.31 4.22 -15.91
C ALA A 468 -13.25 3.24 -15.21
N PHE A 469 -14.52 3.59 -15.09
CA PHE A 469 -15.57 2.67 -14.64
C PHE A 469 -16.34 2.14 -15.85
N LEU A 470 -16.52 0.83 -15.91
CA LEU A 470 -17.45 0.15 -16.82
C LEU A 470 -18.50 -0.58 -15.98
N ILE A 471 -19.70 -0.02 -15.88
CA ILE A 471 -20.73 -0.50 -14.97
C ILE A 471 -21.92 -1.11 -15.73
N ASP A 472 -22.59 -2.05 -15.10
CA ASP A 472 -23.87 -2.59 -15.55
C ASP A 472 -24.90 -1.48 -15.67
N GLY A 473 -25.49 -1.35 -16.85
CA GLY A 473 -26.54 -0.38 -17.18
C GLY A 473 -27.86 -1.02 -17.56
N THR A 474 -28.02 -2.33 -17.32
CA THR A 474 -29.22 -3.09 -17.72
C THR A 474 -30.45 -2.79 -16.84
N ASP A 475 -31.63 -3.12 -17.34
CA ASP A 475 -32.89 -2.97 -16.62
C ASP A 475 -32.94 -3.81 -15.32
N SER A 476 -32.13 -4.89 -15.23
CA SER A 476 -32.09 -5.77 -14.05
C SER A 476 -31.50 -5.10 -12.79
N VAL A 477 -30.68 -4.06 -12.97
CA VAL A 477 -30.08 -3.29 -11.88
C VAL A 477 -30.89 -2.07 -11.48
N GLN A 478 -32.06 -1.81 -12.08
CA GLN A 478 -32.84 -0.58 -11.82
C GLN A 478 -33.14 -0.33 -10.33
N GLY A 479 -33.52 -1.37 -9.57
CA GLY A 479 -33.76 -1.27 -8.12
C GLY A 479 -32.49 -1.19 -7.25
N PHE A 480 -31.31 -1.39 -7.85
CA PHE A 480 -30.01 -1.45 -7.17
C PHE A 480 -29.02 -0.37 -7.64
N PHE A 481 -29.37 0.39 -8.69
CA PHE A 481 -28.56 1.45 -9.27
C PHE A 481 -28.09 2.53 -8.27
N PRO A 482 -28.84 2.88 -7.20
CA PRO A 482 -28.31 3.72 -6.12
C PRO A 482 -27.03 3.16 -5.48
N TYR A 483 -26.95 1.84 -5.24
CA TYR A 483 -25.73 1.20 -4.71
C TYR A 483 -24.57 1.19 -5.70
N ILE A 484 -24.85 1.10 -7.01
CA ILE A 484 -23.82 1.23 -8.05
C ILE A 484 -23.26 2.66 -8.05
N ARG A 485 -24.12 3.68 -7.97
CA ARG A 485 -23.73 5.09 -7.86
C ARG A 485 -22.93 5.35 -6.58
N ASP A 486 -23.40 4.86 -5.44
CA ASP A 486 -22.73 4.98 -4.14
C ASP A 486 -21.33 4.35 -4.14
N PHE A 487 -21.19 3.13 -4.67
CA PHE A 487 -19.89 2.47 -4.86
C PHE A 487 -18.93 3.32 -5.73
N ILE A 488 -19.40 3.89 -6.84
CA ILE A 488 -18.58 4.77 -7.68
C ILE A 488 -18.15 6.02 -6.90
N LEU A 489 -19.06 6.66 -6.16
CA LEU A 489 -18.75 7.82 -5.32
C LEU A 489 -17.70 7.48 -4.26
N LYS A 490 -17.82 6.35 -3.56
CA LYS A 490 -16.88 5.93 -2.51
C LYS A 490 -15.50 5.48 -3.02
N VAL A 491 -15.39 5.08 -4.30
CA VAL A 491 -14.08 4.93 -4.96
C VAL A 491 -13.51 6.28 -5.41
N ILE A 492 -14.37 7.26 -5.72
CA ILE A 492 -13.98 8.60 -6.23
C ILE A 492 -13.59 9.57 -5.11
N GLU A 493 -14.23 9.50 -3.96
CA GLU A 493 -13.97 10.38 -2.81
C GLU A 493 -12.49 10.41 -2.35
N PRO A 494 -11.73 9.29 -2.31
CA PRO A 494 -10.29 9.31 -2.08
C PRO A 494 -9.46 10.08 -3.13
N LEU A 495 -9.91 10.13 -4.39
CA LEU A 495 -9.01 10.41 -5.52
C LEU A 495 -8.63 11.88 -5.60
N ASP A 496 -7.35 12.19 -5.82
CA ASP A 496 -6.92 13.57 -6.09
C ASP A 496 -7.23 13.92 -7.57
N ILE A 497 -8.49 14.28 -7.84
CA ILE A 497 -8.99 14.49 -9.21
C ILE A 497 -8.54 15.85 -9.75
N GLY A 498 -7.88 15.82 -10.91
CA GLY A 498 -7.33 17.00 -11.58
C GLY A 498 -6.77 16.65 -12.96
N THR A 499 -6.61 17.67 -13.81
CA THR A 499 -6.15 17.48 -15.20
C THR A 499 -4.72 16.95 -15.29
N ASP A 500 -3.87 17.33 -14.34
CA ASP A 500 -2.50 16.87 -14.09
C ASP A 500 -2.39 15.82 -12.96
N LYS A 501 -3.54 15.30 -12.50
CA LYS A 501 -3.62 14.35 -11.38
C LYS A 501 -4.40 13.10 -11.77
N ILE A 502 -5.44 12.70 -11.02
CA ILE A 502 -6.31 11.59 -11.38
C ILE A 502 -7.42 12.06 -12.33
N ARG A 503 -7.57 11.41 -13.48
CA ARG A 503 -8.69 11.60 -14.41
C ARG A 503 -9.67 10.45 -14.28
N VAL A 504 -10.98 10.74 -14.35
CA VAL A 504 -12.03 9.74 -14.16
C VAL A 504 -12.97 9.71 -15.37
N SER A 505 -13.46 8.52 -15.73
CA SER A 505 -14.49 8.31 -16.76
C SER A 505 -15.48 7.24 -16.33
N VAL A 506 -16.73 7.33 -16.80
CA VAL A 506 -17.80 6.37 -16.48
C VAL A 506 -18.55 5.99 -17.76
N VAL A 507 -18.67 4.68 -17.99
CA VAL A 507 -19.44 4.07 -19.07
C VAL A 507 -20.42 3.06 -18.49
N GLN A 508 -21.70 3.21 -18.81
CA GLN A 508 -22.70 2.16 -18.58
C GLN A 508 -22.71 1.19 -19.76
N HIS A 509 -23.07 -0.08 -19.55
CA HIS A 509 -23.27 -1.00 -20.67
C HIS A 509 -24.43 -1.98 -20.45
N SER A 510 -25.09 -2.28 -21.56
CA SER A 510 -26.13 -3.29 -21.72
C SER A 510 -25.88 -4.00 -23.06
N GLU A 511 -26.83 -3.99 -24.01
CA GLU A 511 -26.57 -4.46 -25.37
C GLU A 511 -25.44 -3.68 -26.06
N LYS A 512 -25.21 -2.43 -25.63
CA LYS A 512 -24.19 -1.50 -26.14
C LYS A 512 -23.53 -0.72 -24.98
N PRO A 513 -22.31 -0.21 -25.15
CA PRO A 513 -21.72 0.76 -24.23
C PRO A 513 -22.32 2.16 -24.45
N THR A 514 -22.62 2.84 -23.35
CA THR A 514 -23.20 4.18 -23.27
C THR A 514 -22.30 5.04 -22.36
N PRO A 515 -21.46 5.93 -22.92
CA PRO A 515 -20.59 6.78 -22.11
C PRO A 515 -21.42 7.81 -21.34
N VAL A 516 -21.15 7.95 -20.04
CA VAL A 516 -21.67 9.05 -19.21
C VAL A 516 -20.71 10.25 -19.34
N PHE A 517 -19.41 10.01 -19.20
CA PHE A 517 -18.35 11.00 -19.47
C PHE A 517 -16.98 10.35 -19.73
N TYR A 518 -16.10 11.10 -20.40
CA TYR A 518 -14.75 10.69 -20.79
C TYR A 518 -13.67 11.25 -19.83
N LEU A 519 -12.45 10.72 -19.88
CA LEU A 519 -11.33 11.11 -19.00
C LEU A 519 -10.98 12.61 -19.08
N LYS A 520 -11.25 13.26 -20.22
CA LYS A 520 -11.06 14.71 -20.43
C LYS A 520 -12.28 15.59 -20.09
N THR A 521 -13.43 15.03 -19.70
CA THR A 521 -14.70 15.77 -19.66
C THR A 521 -14.79 16.73 -18.48
N TYR A 522 -14.25 16.34 -17.33
CA TYR A 522 -14.31 17.11 -16.08
C TYR A 522 -12.91 17.31 -15.51
N GLN A 523 -12.70 18.43 -14.83
CA GLN A 523 -11.39 18.90 -14.39
C GLN A 523 -11.27 18.97 -12.85
N THR A 524 -12.38 18.93 -12.12
CA THR A 524 -12.38 18.92 -10.64
C THR A 524 -13.18 17.76 -10.06
N LYS A 525 -12.92 17.41 -8.79
CA LYS A 525 -13.65 16.37 -8.05
C LYS A 525 -15.16 16.67 -8.00
N GLU A 526 -15.53 17.93 -7.78
CA GLU A 526 -16.92 18.36 -7.62
C GLU A 526 -17.72 18.29 -8.92
N GLU A 527 -17.07 18.42 -10.08
CA GLU A 527 -17.68 18.14 -11.38
C GLU A 527 -17.96 16.65 -11.57
N VAL A 528 -16.97 15.79 -11.28
CA VAL A 528 -17.08 14.34 -11.38
C VAL A 528 -18.16 13.79 -10.43
N ILE A 529 -18.16 14.23 -9.16
CA ILE A 529 -19.17 13.83 -8.16
C ILE A 529 -20.57 14.23 -8.63
N ARG A 530 -20.78 15.47 -9.09
CA ARG A 530 -22.10 15.91 -9.59
C ARG A 530 -22.55 15.12 -10.84
N ALA A 531 -21.62 14.78 -11.73
CA ALA A 531 -21.95 13.95 -12.90
C ALA A 531 -22.34 12.51 -12.52
N VAL A 532 -21.68 11.94 -11.50
CA VAL A 532 -22.01 10.61 -10.94
C VAL A 532 -23.35 10.65 -10.19
N GLN A 533 -23.58 11.67 -9.36
CA GLN A 533 -24.87 11.91 -8.68
C GLN A 533 -26.02 12.12 -9.67
N GLY A 534 -25.76 12.79 -10.80
CA GLY A 534 -26.75 13.08 -11.84
C GLY A 534 -26.99 11.93 -12.84
N MET A 535 -26.20 10.84 -12.84
CA MET A 535 -26.34 9.81 -13.88
C MET A 535 -27.68 9.06 -13.73
N ALA A 536 -28.40 8.88 -14.85
CA ALA A 536 -29.55 7.99 -14.96
C ALA A 536 -29.13 6.62 -15.51
N LEU A 537 -29.93 5.59 -15.22
CA LEU A 537 -29.75 4.25 -15.81
C LEU A 537 -29.92 4.32 -17.34
N ALA A 538 -28.98 3.73 -18.08
CA ALA A 538 -29.00 3.69 -19.55
C ALA A 538 -30.08 2.74 -20.12
N GLY A 539 -30.37 1.65 -19.40
CA GLY A 539 -31.34 0.63 -19.77
C GLY A 539 -30.80 -0.40 -20.77
N GLY A 540 -31.55 -1.49 -20.93
CA GLY A 540 -31.25 -2.61 -21.83
C GLY A 540 -31.38 -3.97 -21.15
N ARG A 541 -31.64 -5.02 -21.93
CA ARG A 541 -32.17 -6.30 -21.42
C ARG A 541 -31.12 -7.40 -21.27
N SER A 542 -29.89 -7.13 -21.69
CA SER A 542 -28.79 -8.10 -21.70
C SER A 542 -27.44 -7.41 -21.68
N LEU A 543 -26.39 -8.09 -21.22
CA LEU A 543 -25.07 -7.51 -20.97
C LEU A 543 -24.03 -7.98 -22.01
N ASN A 544 -23.47 -7.05 -22.80
CA ASN A 544 -22.42 -7.33 -23.79
C ASN A 544 -21.06 -6.77 -23.33
N THR A 545 -20.51 -7.30 -22.23
CA THR A 545 -19.27 -6.83 -21.61
C THR A 545 -18.06 -6.97 -22.53
N GLY A 546 -17.99 -8.00 -23.38
CA GLY A 546 -16.91 -8.16 -24.36
C GLY A 546 -16.94 -7.06 -25.45
N ALA A 547 -18.11 -6.57 -25.83
CA ALA A 547 -18.27 -5.42 -26.72
C ALA A 547 -17.92 -4.11 -26.02
N ALA A 548 -18.34 -3.95 -24.76
CA ALA A 548 -18.02 -2.78 -23.97
C ALA A 548 -16.52 -2.66 -23.65
N LEU A 549 -15.82 -3.76 -23.34
CA LEU A 549 -14.36 -3.77 -23.13
C LEU A 549 -13.59 -3.33 -24.38
N ARG A 550 -14.02 -3.76 -25.58
CA ARG A 550 -13.47 -3.28 -26.86
C ARG A 550 -13.67 -1.77 -27.05
N TYR A 551 -14.80 -1.23 -26.59
CA TYR A 551 -15.08 0.21 -26.58
C TYR A 551 -14.27 0.99 -25.53
N MET A 552 -14.04 0.42 -24.34
CA MET A 552 -13.14 1.00 -23.34
C MET A 552 -11.73 1.17 -23.94
N LYS A 553 -11.19 0.12 -24.57
CA LYS A 553 -9.90 0.16 -25.29
C LYS A 553 -9.89 1.20 -26.41
N SER A 554 -10.82 1.11 -27.36
CA SER A 554 -10.75 1.91 -28.60
C SER A 554 -11.16 3.37 -28.43
N THR A 555 -12.00 3.67 -27.44
CA THR A 555 -12.64 4.99 -27.30
C THR A 555 -12.25 5.69 -26.02
N ILE A 556 -12.49 5.09 -24.84
CA ILE A 556 -12.28 5.76 -23.55
C ILE A 556 -10.79 5.91 -23.23
N MET A 557 -10.03 4.82 -23.36
CA MET A 557 -8.59 4.74 -23.07
C MET A 557 -7.75 5.17 -24.28
N SER A 558 -8.25 6.13 -25.07
CA SER A 558 -7.52 6.77 -26.15
C SER A 558 -7.08 8.18 -25.75
N ASP A 559 -5.91 8.61 -26.21
CA ASP A 559 -5.41 9.98 -26.04
C ASP A 559 -6.46 11.02 -26.45
N SER A 560 -7.21 10.72 -27.54
CA SER A 560 -8.27 11.58 -28.07
C SER A 560 -9.38 11.90 -27.06
N ASN A 561 -9.59 11.04 -26.06
CA ASN A 561 -10.60 11.20 -25.01
C ASN A 561 -10.04 11.39 -23.60
N GLY A 562 -8.74 11.64 -23.49
CA GLY A 562 -8.08 12.08 -22.25
C GLY A 562 -7.22 11.04 -21.54
N SER A 563 -7.00 9.87 -22.14
CA SER A 563 -5.96 8.96 -21.63
C SER A 563 -4.56 9.58 -21.78
N ARG A 564 -3.67 9.18 -20.89
CA ARG A 564 -2.24 9.47 -20.87
C ARG A 564 -1.41 8.18 -20.97
N ALA A 565 -1.97 7.09 -21.50
CA ALA A 565 -1.25 5.83 -21.69
C ALA A 565 0.07 6.01 -22.46
N ALA A 566 0.07 6.83 -23.53
CA ALA A 566 1.27 7.19 -24.29
C ALA A 566 2.33 7.98 -23.48
N GLN A 567 1.96 8.57 -22.35
CA GLN A 567 2.84 9.27 -21.41
C GLN A 567 3.37 8.32 -20.31
N ASN A 568 2.99 7.04 -20.36
CA ASN A 568 3.27 6.00 -19.37
C ASN A 568 2.60 6.24 -18.00
N VAL A 569 1.44 6.91 -18.01
CA VAL A 569 0.53 7.05 -16.87
C VAL A 569 -0.28 5.74 -16.69
N PRO A 570 -0.29 5.12 -15.50
CA PRO A 570 -1.05 3.89 -15.26
C PRO A 570 -2.56 4.04 -15.52
N GLN A 571 -3.11 3.06 -16.24
CA GLN A 571 -4.51 2.99 -16.64
C GLN A 571 -5.24 1.95 -15.78
N PHE A 572 -6.27 2.35 -15.04
CA PHE A 572 -7.11 1.47 -14.24
C PHE A 572 -8.51 1.34 -14.85
N LEU A 573 -9.08 0.12 -14.79
CA LEU A 573 -10.43 -0.16 -15.25
C LEU A 573 -11.21 -0.90 -14.16
N ILE A 574 -12.31 -0.35 -13.67
CA ILE A 574 -13.17 -1.00 -12.68
C ILE A 574 -14.43 -1.48 -13.41
N VAL A 575 -14.57 -2.79 -13.57
CA VAL A 575 -15.71 -3.41 -14.25
C VAL A 575 -16.68 -3.95 -13.21
N LEU A 576 -17.88 -3.37 -13.12
CA LEU A 576 -18.96 -3.86 -12.25
C LEU A 576 -20.06 -4.48 -13.11
N ALA A 577 -20.35 -5.76 -12.90
CA ALA A 577 -21.40 -6.50 -13.61
C ALA A 577 -22.32 -7.21 -12.60
N ALA A 578 -23.63 -7.21 -12.87
CA ALA A 578 -24.64 -7.82 -12.01
C ALA A 578 -25.25 -9.10 -12.59
N ASP A 579 -25.18 -9.25 -13.92
CA ASP A 579 -25.59 -10.45 -14.66
C ASP A 579 -24.43 -11.02 -15.49
N ARG A 580 -24.63 -12.22 -16.04
CA ARG A 580 -23.67 -12.86 -16.96
C ARG A 580 -23.64 -12.13 -18.32
N SER A 581 -22.44 -11.89 -18.84
CA SER A 581 -22.24 -11.36 -20.20
C SER A 581 -22.59 -12.40 -21.28
N MET A 582 -23.27 -11.93 -22.33
CA MET A 582 -23.72 -12.72 -23.46
C MET A 582 -22.65 -12.90 -24.56
N ASP A 583 -21.62 -12.06 -24.60
CA ASP A 583 -20.47 -12.20 -25.51
C ASP A 583 -19.14 -12.52 -24.78
N SER A 584 -18.09 -12.79 -25.55
CA SER A 584 -16.81 -13.28 -25.03
C SER A 584 -15.96 -12.15 -24.46
N VAL A 585 -15.78 -12.15 -23.13
CA VAL A 585 -14.97 -11.15 -22.42
C VAL A 585 -13.46 -11.43 -22.48
N THR A 586 -13.05 -12.70 -22.68
CA THR A 586 -11.66 -13.15 -22.48
C THR A 586 -10.66 -12.53 -23.45
N GLY A 587 -11.03 -12.39 -24.73
CA GLY A 587 -10.20 -11.72 -25.74
C GLY A 587 -10.05 -10.22 -25.45
N PRO A 588 -11.16 -9.45 -25.40
CA PRO A 588 -11.16 -8.03 -25.07
C PRO A 588 -10.45 -7.67 -23.76
N ALA A 589 -10.61 -8.47 -22.70
CA ALA A 589 -9.89 -8.27 -21.44
C ALA A 589 -8.39 -8.58 -21.58
N GLY A 590 -8.03 -9.64 -22.30
CA GLY A 590 -6.63 -9.98 -22.59
C GLY A 590 -5.90 -8.88 -23.37
N GLU A 591 -6.58 -8.28 -24.35
CA GLU A 591 -6.09 -7.12 -25.09
C GLU A 591 -5.82 -5.93 -24.15
N LEU A 592 -6.81 -5.47 -23.39
CA LEU A 592 -6.66 -4.37 -22.42
C LEU A 592 -5.45 -4.59 -21.48
N LYS A 593 -5.28 -5.82 -20.97
CA LYS A 593 -4.16 -6.19 -20.09
C LYS A 593 -2.81 -6.18 -20.81
N THR A 594 -2.79 -6.48 -22.11
CA THR A 594 -1.59 -6.40 -22.97
C THR A 594 -1.22 -4.93 -23.26
N ASP A 595 -2.22 -4.05 -23.37
CA ASP A 595 -2.06 -2.60 -23.55
C ASP A 595 -1.70 -1.85 -22.24
N GLY A 596 -1.34 -2.57 -21.17
CA GLY A 596 -0.92 -1.99 -19.89
C GLY A 596 -2.05 -1.59 -18.93
N VAL A 597 -3.31 -1.94 -19.23
CA VAL A 597 -4.45 -1.64 -18.35
C VAL A 597 -4.53 -2.62 -17.18
N VAL A 598 -4.87 -2.10 -16.00
CA VAL A 598 -5.09 -2.86 -14.77
C VAL A 598 -6.60 -2.96 -14.48
N PRO A 599 -7.29 -4.00 -14.99
CA PRO A 599 -8.70 -4.20 -14.69
C PRO A 599 -8.93 -4.85 -13.32
N PHE A 600 -9.86 -4.30 -12.54
CA PHE A 600 -10.54 -4.94 -11.43
C PHE A 600 -11.90 -5.45 -11.91
N GLY A 601 -12.21 -6.71 -11.59
CA GLY A 601 -13.51 -7.31 -11.90
C GLY A 601 -14.36 -7.38 -10.63
N VAL A 602 -15.55 -6.80 -10.64
CA VAL A 602 -16.52 -6.83 -9.54
C VAL A 602 -17.80 -7.50 -10.04
N GLY A 603 -17.99 -8.76 -9.66
CA GLY A 603 -19.22 -9.50 -9.87
C GLY A 603 -20.17 -9.34 -8.70
N VAL A 604 -21.43 -9.00 -8.99
CA VAL A 604 -22.52 -8.98 -8.01
C VAL A 604 -23.57 -10.02 -8.43
N LYS A 605 -24.21 -10.69 -7.48
CA LYS A 605 -25.45 -11.47 -7.66
C LYS A 605 -25.40 -12.58 -8.72
N ASN A 606 -25.75 -12.29 -9.98
CA ASN A 606 -25.85 -13.27 -11.07
C ASN A 606 -24.60 -13.29 -11.98
N ALA A 607 -23.63 -12.41 -11.76
CA ALA A 607 -22.42 -12.32 -12.57
C ALA A 607 -21.66 -13.66 -12.65
N ASP A 608 -21.23 -14.06 -13.85
CA ASP A 608 -20.45 -15.29 -14.02
C ASP A 608 -19.03 -15.09 -13.48
N LYS A 609 -18.72 -15.75 -12.36
CA LYS A 609 -17.42 -15.67 -11.69
C LYS A 609 -16.22 -15.88 -12.61
N LYS A 610 -16.32 -16.75 -13.63
CA LYS A 610 -15.22 -17.02 -14.58
C LYS A 610 -15.07 -15.88 -15.58
N GLN A 611 -16.15 -15.18 -15.93
CA GLN A 611 -16.07 -13.95 -16.72
C GLN A 611 -15.39 -12.84 -15.90
N ILE A 612 -15.74 -12.68 -14.62
CA ILE A 612 -15.10 -11.71 -13.71
C ILE A 612 -13.59 -12.02 -13.53
N GLU A 613 -13.23 -13.29 -13.30
CA GLU A 613 -11.84 -13.77 -13.25
C GLU A 613 -11.10 -13.57 -14.57
N ALA A 614 -11.76 -13.76 -15.72
CA ALA A 614 -11.16 -13.53 -17.03
C ALA A 614 -10.98 -12.04 -17.37
N ILE A 615 -11.83 -11.16 -16.80
CA ILE A 615 -11.74 -9.70 -16.93
C ILE A 615 -10.57 -9.17 -16.11
N ALA A 616 -10.52 -9.49 -14.82
CA ALA A 616 -9.55 -8.95 -13.87
C ALA A 616 -8.07 -9.18 -14.26
N HIS A 617 -7.17 -8.31 -13.78
CA HIS A 617 -5.73 -8.37 -14.06
C HIS A 617 -5.12 -9.70 -13.55
N ASN A 618 -5.62 -10.19 -12.42
CA ASN A 618 -5.30 -11.48 -11.80
C ASN A 618 -6.48 -11.93 -10.91
N PRO A 619 -6.52 -13.18 -10.40
CA PRO A 619 -7.62 -13.66 -9.55
C PRO A 619 -7.83 -12.86 -8.25
N SER A 620 -6.77 -12.31 -7.66
CA SER A 620 -6.87 -11.50 -6.45
C SER A 620 -7.59 -10.16 -6.70
N PHE A 621 -7.70 -9.73 -7.96
CA PHE A 621 -8.40 -8.53 -8.44
C PHE A 621 -9.83 -8.86 -8.96
N ALA A 622 -10.28 -10.11 -8.79
CA ALA A 622 -11.63 -10.59 -9.16
C ALA A 622 -12.51 -10.76 -7.91
N PHE A 623 -13.24 -9.71 -7.57
CA PHE A 623 -14.17 -9.66 -6.44
C PHE A 623 -15.53 -10.21 -6.85
N ASN A 624 -16.15 -11.03 -6.00
CA ASN A 624 -17.47 -11.60 -6.24
C ASN A 624 -18.27 -11.53 -4.95
N VAL A 625 -19.42 -10.85 -4.98
CA VAL A 625 -20.29 -10.62 -3.82
C VAL A 625 -21.74 -10.99 -4.16
N LYS A 626 -22.52 -11.39 -3.15
CA LYS A 626 -23.90 -11.88 -3.35
C LYS A 626 -24.87 -10.74 -3.61
N GLU A 627 -24.68 -9.61 -2.93
CA GLU A 627 -25.60 -8.47 -2.95
C GLU A 627 -24.85 -7.15 -3.09
N PHE A 628 -25.52 -6.12 -3.63
CA PHE A 628 -24.91 -4.79 -3.80
C PHE A 628 -24.49 -4.12 -2.48
N ARG A 629 -25.12 -4.51 -1.37
CA ARG A 629 -24.76 -4.04 -0.01
C ARG A 629 -23.42 -4.60 0.48
N GLU A 630 -22.92 -5.68 -0.13
CA GLU A 630 -21.63 -6.30 0.17
C GLU A 630 -20.46 -5.66 -0.64
N LEU A 631 -20.67 -4.53 -1.35
CA LEU A 631 -19.62 -3.87 -2.13
C LEU A 631 -18.56 -3.15 -1.27
N GLU A 632 -18.90 -2.73 -0.05
CA GLU A 632 -18.01 -1.99 0.87
C GLU A 632 -16.60 -2.59 1.05
N PRO A 633 -16.41 -3.90 1.34
CA PRO A 633 -15.09 -4.48 1.60
C PRO A 633 -14.17 -4.53 0.37
N ILE A 634 -14.68 -4.20 -0.81
CA ILE A 634 -13.91 -4.07 -2.06
C ILE A 634 -13.19 -2.72 -2.11
N LEU A 635 -13.78 -1.66 -1.55
CA LEU A 635 -13.30 -0.27 -1.68
C LEU A 635 -11.83 -0.12 -1.26
N PRO A 636 -11.37 -0.57 -0.06
CA PRO A 636 -9.96 -0.46 0.31
C PRO A 636 -9.05 -1.27 -0.60
N ARG A 637 -9.54 -2.41 -1.10
CA ARG A 637 -8.76 -3.31 -1.97
C ARG A 637 -8.57 -2.76 -3.38
N ILE A 638 -9.43 -1.87 -3.86
CA ILE A 638 -9.23 -1.11 -5.11
C ILE A 638 -8.33 0.11 -4.83
N ASN A 639 -8.70 0.92 -3.83
CA ASN A 639 -8.03 2.19 -3.51
C ASN A 639 -6.53 2.00 -3.23
N ASN A 640 -6.15 0.95 -2.48
CA ASN A 640 -4.76 0.61 -2.15
C ASN A 640 -3.85 0.35 -3.37
N TYR A 641 -4.39 0.02 -4.55
CA TYR A 641 -3.59 -0.13 -5.77
C TYR A 641 -3.54 1.16 -6.60
N ILE A 642 -4.59 1.98 -6.56
CA ILE A 642 -4.59 3.28 -7.22
C ILE A 642 -3.57 4.22 -6.53
N SER A 643 -3.38 4.08 -5.22
CA SER A 643 -2.46 4.90 -4.41
C SER A 643 -0.98 4.53 -4.46
N LEU A 644 -0.62 3.34 -4.94
CA LEU A 644 0.79 2.99 -5.11
C LEU A 644 1.49 3.98 -6.04
N SER A 645 2.70 4.44 -5.68
CA SER A 645 3.56 5.15 -6.64
C SER A 645 3.88 4.25 -7.84
N LYS A 646 4.35 4.81 -8.96
CA LYS A 646 4.53 4.01 -10.20
C LYS A 646 5.44 2.80 -10.00
N ASP A 647 6.58 3.00 -9.33
CA ASP A 647 7.56 1.93 -9.09
C ASP A 647 7.02 0.89 -8.08
N GLN A 648 6.22 1.32 -7.10
CA GLN A 648 5.50 0.42 -6.19
C GLN A 648 4.38 -0.33 -6.89
N LEU A 649 3.66 0.27 -7.84
CA LEU A 649 2.61 -0.37 -8.63
C LEU A 649 3.20 -1.42 -9.56
N GLU A 650 4.28 -1.10 -10.28
CA GLU A 650 5.03 -2.10 -11.04
C GLU A 650 5.57 -3.21 -10.13
N SER A 651 6.11 -2.88 -8.96
CA SER A 651 6.61 -3.88 -8.00
C SER A 651 5.51 -4.76 -7.41
N ALA A 652 4.33 -4.20 -7.10
CA ALA A 652 3.19 -4.91 -6.54
C ALA A 652 2.50 -5.78 -7.59
N LEU A 653 2.35 -5.30 -8.83
CA LEU A 653 1.88 -6.14 -9.94
C LEU A 653 2.87 -7.29 -10.19
N ARG A 654 4.18 -7.03 -10.16
CA ARG A 654 5.23 -8.07 -10.23
C ARG A 654 5.22 -9.02 -9.02
N GLN A 655 4.86 -8.56 -7.82
CA GLN A 655 4.73 -9.42 -6.62
C GLN A 655 3.47 -10.28 -6.64
N VAL A 656 2.32 -9.74 -7.07
CA VAL A 656 1.11 -10.53 -7.31
C VAL A 656 1.30 -11.51 -8.49
N GLN A 657 2.17 -11.19 -9.45
CA GLN A 657 2.71 -12.14 -10.43
C GLN A 657 3.73 -13.15 -9.85
N ASN A 658 4.34 -12.90 -8.70
CA ASN A 658 5.20 -13.88 -8.02
C ASN A 658 4.40 -14.87 -7.16
N ASP A 659 3.27 -14.44 -6.59
CA ASP A 659 2.29 -15.32 -5.93
C ASP A 659 1.48 -16.17 -6.92
N ALA A 660 1.42 -15.76 -8.20
CA ALA A 660 0.88 -16.58 -9.27
C ALA A 660 1.80 -17.80 -9.54
N VAL A 661 1.26 -19.01 -9.41
CA VAL A 661 2.01 -20.28 -9.48
C VAL A 661 2.70 -20.44 -10.84
N LYS A 662 4.02 -20.20 -10.87
CA LYS A 662 4.86 -20.40 -12.06
C LYS A 662 5.01 -21.89 -12.34
N ARG A 663 4.71 -22.31 -13.57
CA ARG A 663 4.84 -23.72 -14.01
C ARG A 663 5.36 -23.78 -15.43
N ASP A 664 6.10 -24.83 -15.75
CA ASP A 664 6.41 -25.22 -17.13
C ASP A 664 5.60 -26.45 -17.49
N ILE A 665 4.59 -26.28 -18.34
CA ILE A 665 3.57 -27.30 -18.66
C ILE A 665 3.79 -27.83 -20.07
N VAL A 666 4.15 -29.11 -20.17
CA VAL A 666 4.30 -29.83 -21.44
C VAL A 666 3.09 -30.74 -21.65
N PHE A 667 2.36 -30.53 -22.73
CA PHE A 667 1.37 -31.48 -23.23
C PHE A 667 2.06 -32.48 -24.16
N LEU A 668 2.03 -33.75 -23.79
CA LEU A 668 2.54 -34.85 -24.59
C LEU A 668 1.37 -35.66 -25.16
N LEU A 669 1.07 -35.44 -26.43
CA LEU A 669 -0.16 -35.90 -27.08
C LEU A 669 0.11 -37.08 -28.01
N ASP A 670 -0.67 -38.13 -27.87
CA ASP A 670 -0.76 -39.21 -28.85
C ASP A 670 -1.24 -38.64 -30.20
N GLY A 671 -0.33 -38.61 -31.16
CA GLY A 671 -0.56 -38.22 -32.54
C GLY A 671 -0.51 -39.42 -33.48
N SER A 672 -0.68 -40.64 -32.98
CA SER A 672 -0.78 -41.84 -33.81
C SER A 672 -2.08 -41.82 -34.63
N ASP A 673 -2.17 -42.68 -35.65
CA ASP A 673 -3.35 -42.78 -36.52
C ASP A 673 -4.66 -43.05 -35.76
N ASN A 674 -4.57 -43.55 -34.51
CA ASN A 674 -5.70 -43.83 -33.62
C ASN A 674 -6.39 -42.58 -33.04
N THR A 675 -5.71 -41.43 -33.02
CA THR A 675 -6.26 -40.16 -32.52
C THR A 675 -6.72 -39.21 -33.62
N ARG A 676 -6.64 -39.62 -34.90
CA ARG A 676 -6.89 -38.74 -36.05
C ARG A 676 -8.26 -38.06 -36.00
N ASP A 677 -9.31 -38.86 -35.79
CA ASP A 677 -10.68 -38.37 -35.86
C ASP A 677 -11.08 -37.56 -34.60
N GLY A 678 -10.52 -37.93 -33.44
CA GLY A 678 -10.67 -37.20 -32.17
C GLY A 678 -9.69 -36.05 -31.96
N PHE A 679 -8.85 -35.70 -32.95
CA PHE A 679 -7.79 -34.72 -32.76
C PHE A 679 -8.33 -33.29 -32.52
N THR A 680 -9.54 -32.99 -33.02
CA THR A 680 -10.24 -31.72 -32.76
C THR A 680 -10.64 -31.59 -31.28
N ASP A 681 -11.10 -32.68 -30.65
CA ASP A 681 -11.40 -32.70 -29.21
C ASP A 681 -10.13 -32.62 -28.37
N ILE A 682 -9.04 -33.28 -28.79
CA ILE A 682 -7.72 -33.16 -28.14
C ILE A 682 -7.25 -31.70 -28.18
N LYS A 683 -7.29 -31.03 -29.34
CA LYS A 683 -6.97 -29.59 -29.44
C LYS A 683 -7.88 -28.74 -28.55
N SER A 684 -9.18 -29.03 -28.54
CA SER A 684 -10.15 -28.31 -27.71
C SER A 684 -9.88 -28.49 -26.21
N PHE A 685 -9.56 -29.70 -25.76
CA PHE A 685 -9.19 -30.03 -24.38
C PHE A 685 -7.91 -29.30 -23.94
N VAL A 686 -6.87 -29.30 -24.77
CA VAL A 686 -5.61 -28.58 -24.51
C VAL A 686 -5.86 -27.07 -24.43
N LYS A 687 -6.60 -26.49 -25.40
CA LYS A 687 -7.01 -25.06 -25.35
C LYS A 687 -7.85 -24.75 -24.12
N ASN A 688 -8.76 -25.63 -23.73
CA ASN A 688 -9.61 -25.46 -22.56
C ASN A 688 -8.78 -25.43 -21.26
N ILE A 689 -7.69 -26.21 -21.15
CA ILE A 689 -6.74 -26.12 -20.03
C ILE A 689 -5.93 -24.82 -20.12
N VAL A 690 -5.26 -24.57 -21.26
CA VAL A 690 -4.40 -23.38 -21.48
C VAL A 690 -5.17 -22.06 -21.31
N GLY A 691 -6.47 -22.04 -21.60
CA GLY A 691 -7.36 -20.91 -21.36
C GLY A 691 -7.44 -20.49 -19.90
N ARG A 692 -7.27 -21.43 -18.95
CA ARG A 692 -7.28 -21.17 -17.50
C ARG A 692 -5.88 -21.00 -16.88
N LEU A 693 -4.80 -21.13 -17.66
CA LEU A 693 -3.42 -20.84 -17.23
C LEU A 693 -3.11 -19.34 -17.30
N TYR A 694 -2.09 -18.88 -16.59
CA TYR A 694 -1.60 -17.50 -16.64
C TYR A 694 -0.36 -17.44 -17.54
N VAL A 695 -0.58 -17.55 -18.85
CA VAL A 695 0.51 -17.67 -19.84
C VAL A 695 1.15 -16.31 -20.13
N ASP A 696 2.36 -16.13 -19.62
CA ASP A 696 3.22 -14.95 -19.74
C ASP A 696 4.69 -15.37 -19.52
N GLU A 697 5.65 -14.57 -19.98
CA GLU A 697 7.09 -14.90 -19.97
C GLU A 697 7.63 -15.16 -18.54
N GLY A 698 7.02 -14.54 -17.52
CA GLY A 698 7.32 -14.76 -16.11
C GLY A 698 6.48 -15.84 -15.38
N LEU A 699 5.39 -16.33 -15.97
CA LEU A 699 4.30 -17.06 -15.27
C LEU A 699 4.18 -18.53 -15.70
N ASP A 700 3.04 -18.98 -16.24
CA ASP A 700 2.91 -20.31 -16.84
C ASP A 700 3.55 -20.32 -18.25
N ARG A 701 4.41 -21.30 -18.54
CA ARG A 701 4.91 -21.57 -19.90
C ARG A 701 4.31 -22.87 -20.41
N VAL A 702 3.99 -22.92 -21.71
CA VAL A 702 3.33 -24.05 -22.35
C VAL A 702 4.16 -24.58 -23.52
N SER A 703 4.18 -25.90 -23.69
CA SER A 703 4.77 -26.58 -24.85
C SER A 703 3.87 -27.74 -25.25
N VAL A 704 3.79 -28.03 -26.55
CA VAL A 704 3.06 -29.19 -27.08
C VAL A 704 4.00 -30.08 -27.89
N VAL A 705 3.95 -31.37 -27.62
CA VAL A 705 4.73 -32.43 -28.27
C VAL A 705 3.75 -33.52 -28.72
N GLN A 706 3.79 -33.91 -30.00
CA GLN A 706 3.04 -35.05 -30.51
C GLN A 706 3.94 -36.28 -30.67
N PHE A 707 3.46 -37.46 -30.29
CA PHE A 707 4.24 -38.70 -30.43
C PHE A 707 3.44 -39.86 -31.05
N ALA A 708 4.18 -40.79 -31.66
CA ALA A 708 3.70 -42.02 -32.30
C ALA A 708 4.89 -42.99 -32.33
N ASP A 709 5.35 -43.42 -33.51
CA ASP A 709 6.62 -44.13 -33.69
C ASP A 709 7.85 -43.32 -33.20
N ARG A 710 7.81 -41.98 -33.32
CA ARG A 710 8.83 -41.03 -32.81
C ARG A 710 8.18 -39.71 -32.35
N PRO A 711 8.62 -39.05 -31.27
CA PRO A 711 8.16 -37.71 -30.90
C PRO A 711 8.46 -36.63 -31.95
N ALA A 712 7.67 -35.55 -31.95
CA ALA A 712 7.92 -34.30 -32.64
C ALA A 712 7.38 -33.14 -31.79
N VAL A 713 8.15 -32.07 -31.63
CA VAL A 713 7.71 -30.85 -30.94
C VAL A 713 6.83 -30.04 -31.90
N GLY A 714 5.67 -29.59 -31.42
CA GLY A 714 4.88 -28.55 -32.09
C GLY A 714 5.45 -27.16 -31.78
N PHE A 715 5.65 -26.87 -30.49
CA PHE A 715 6.34 -25.67 -30.01
C PHE A 715 6.96 -25.88 -28.62
N HIS A 716 8.01 -25.11 -28.30
CA HIS A 716 8.77 -25.18 -27.04
C HIS A 716 8.23 -24.18 -25.98
N LEU A 717 8.66 -24.31 -24.73
CA LEU A 717 8.23 -23.48 -23.59
C LEU A 717 8.61 -21.99 -23.76
N ASN A 718 9.56 -21.69 -24.66
CA ASN A 718 9.98 -20.34 -25.05
C ASN A 718 9.52 -19.90 -26.45
N SER A 719 8.69 -20.68 -27.15
CA SER A 719 8.24 -20.34 -28.51
C SER A 719 7.14 -19.26 -28.55
N HIS A 720 6.31 -19.17 -27.52
CA HIS A 720 5.12 -18.32 -27.51
C HIS A 720 4.95 -17.64 -26.15
N LYS A 721 5.05 -16.30 -26.13
CA LYS A 721 5.01 -15.51 -24.89
C LYS A 721 3.60 -15.26 -24.38
N THR A 722 2.63 -15.01 -25.26
CA THR A 722 1.26 -14.70 -24.84
C THR A 722 0.36 -15.93 -24.86
N LYS A 723 -0.75 -15.88 -24.11
CA LYS A 723 -1.85 -16.85 -24.22
C LYS A 723 -2.42 -16.93 -25.65
N SER A 724 -2.49 -15.80 -26.37
CA SER A 724 -3.03 -15.74 -27.74
C SER A 724 -2.16 -16.54 -28.72
N ASP A 725 -0.84 -16.32 -28.68
CA ASP A 725 0.12 -17.06 -29.52
C ASP A 725 0.02 -18.57 -29.27
N ASN A 726 -0.06 -18.99 -28.00
CA ASN A 726 -0.22 -20.39 -27.63
C ASN A 726 -1.54 -20.98 -28.16
N MET A 727 -2.67 -20.26 -28.05
CA MET A 727 -3.95 -20.71 -28.61
C MET A 727 -3.88 -20.88 -30.13
N ASN A 728 -3.33 -19.89 -30.83
CA ASN A 728 -3.16 -19.90 -32.27
C ASN A 728 -2.22 -21.04 -32.72
N ALA A 729 -1.13 -21.29 -31.98
CA ALA A 729 -0.22 -22.39 -32.22
C ALA A 729 -0.91 -23.76 -32.03
N ILE A 730 -1.74 -23.91 -30.98
CA ILE A 730 -2.52 -25.14 -30.75
C ILE A 730 -3.54 -25.36 -31.87
N ASP A 731 -4.30 -24.34 -32.29
CA ASP A 731 -5.27 -24.45 -33.39
C ASP A 731 -4.61 -24.90 -34.69
N ASN A 732 -3.44 -24.36 -35.00
CA ASN A 732 -2.65 -24.68 -36.19
C ASN A 732 -1.89 -26.02 -36.11
N LEU A 733 -1.98 -26.77 -35.00
CA LEU A 733 -1.42 -28.14 -34.97
C LEU A 733 -2.15 -29.03 -35.98
N ALA A 734 -1.38 -29.59 -36.91
CA ALA A 734 -1.78 -30.71 -37.74
C ALA A 734 -1.63 -32.04 -36.98
N HIS A 735 -2.49 -33.03 -37.29
CA HIS A 735 -2.34 -34.39 -36.75
C HIS A 735 -1.07 -35.04 -37.32
N LYS A 736 -0.25 -35.60 -36.44
CA LYS A 736 1.10 -36.12 -36.77
C LYS A 736 1.10 -37.41 -37.61
N GLY A 737 0.19 -38.35 -37.31
CA GLY A 737 0.18 -39.70 -37.87
C GLY A 737 1.29 -40.64 -37.36
N GLY A 738 1.09 -41.94 -37.62
CA GLY A 738 2.01 -43.02 -37.24
C GLY A 738 1.27 -44.21 -36.64
N ARG A 739 1.80 -45.43 -36.84
CA ARG A 739 1.06 -46.66 -36.49
C ARG A 739 1.37 -47.16 -35.09
N ARG A 740 2.65 -47.13 -34.68
CA ARG A 740 3.05 -47.48 -33.30
C ARG A 740 2.88 -46.28 -32.39
N LEU A 741 2.83 -46.56 -31.08
CA LEU A 741 2.78 -45.55 -30.04
C LEU A 741 3.84 -45.91 -29.00
N ASN A 742 4.94 -45.15 -28.97
CA ASN A 742 6.09 -45.41 -28.11
C ASN A 742 6.09 -44.38 -26.96
N VAL A 743 5.28 -44.63 -25.94
CA VAL A 743 5.11 -43.73 -24.77
C VAL A 743 6.43 -43.60 -24.02
N GLY A 744 7.16 -44.69 -23.78
CA GLY A 744 8.42 -44.70 -23.04
C GLY A 744 9.49 -43.82 -23.69
N ALA A 745 9.71 -43.97 -25.00
CA ALA A 745 10.59 -43.11 -25.79
C ALA A 745 10.14 -41.64 -25.79
N ALA A 746 8.83 -41.38 -25.74
CA ALA A 746 8.27 -40.03 -25.68
C ALA A 746 8.52 -39.34 -24.32
N LEU A 747 8.33 -40.06 -23.21
CA LEU A 747 8.68 -39.57 -21.87
C LEU A 747 10.20 -39.27 -21.76
N GLN A 748 11.06 -40.14 -22.31
CA GLN A 748 12.50 -39.88 -22.37
C GLN A 748 12.85 -38.65 -23.23
N PHE A 749 12.17 -38.47 -24.37
CA PHE A 749 12.40 -37.31 -25.23
C PHE A 749 12.05 -36.01 -24.52
N VAL A 750 10.87 -35.94 -23.89
CA VAL A 750 10.43 -34.75 -23.14
C VAL A 750 11.43 -34.41 -22.02
N ARG A 751 11.85 -35.39 -21.22
CA ARG A 751 12.86 -35.21 -20.15
C ARG A 751 14.20 -34.66 -20.66
N HIS A 752 14.68 -35.10 -21.83
CA HIS A 752 16.02 -34.75 -22.34
C HIS A 752 16.04 -33.61 -23.38
N ARG A 753 14.89 -33.19 -23.94
CA ARG A 753 14.81 -32.26 -25.08
C ARG A 753 13.76 -31.15 -24.96
N VAL A 754 12.89 -31.18 -23.94
CA VAL A 754 11.81 -30.18 -23.75
C VAL A 754 11.82 -29.60 -22.34
N PHE A 755 12.09 -30.41 -21.32
CA PHE A 755 12.46 -29.90 -19.99
C PHE A 755 13.96 -29.57 -19.93
N THR A 756 14.40 -28.66 -20.80
CA THR A 756 15.77 -28.10 -20.84
C THR A 756 15.73 -26.56 -20.94
N SER A 757 16.69 -25.87 -20.33
CA SER A 757 16.71 -24.40 -20.34
C SER A 757 16.90 -23.80 -21.75
N SER A 758 17.59 -24.53 -22.64
CA SER A 758 17.67 -24.21 -24.07
C SER A 758 16.33 -24.21 -24.81
N THR A 759 15.28 -24.83 -24.24
CA THR A 759 13.92 -24.90 -24.80
C THR A 759 12.88 -24.24 -23.88
N GLY A 760 13.33 -23.39 -22.95
CA GLY A 760 12.49 -22.53 -22.11
C GLY A 760 12.16 -23.06 -20.72
N SER A 761 12.67 -24.24 -20.33
CA SER A 761 12.44 -24.82 -18.99
C SER A 761 13.29 -24.15 -17.90
N ARG A 762 12.58 -23.70 -16.87
CA ARG A 762 13.04 -23.03 -15.66
C ARG A 762 13.26 -23.99 -14.49
N ARG A 763 13.42 -25.30 -14.74
CA ARG A 763 13.68 -26.31 -13.68
C ARG A 763 14.89 -25.94 -12.81
N LEU A 764 15.91 -25.30 -13.39
CA LEU A 764 17.10 -24.82 -12.67
C LEU A 764 16.84 -23.57 -11.82
N GLU A 765 15.72 -22.89 -12.01
CA GLU A 765 15.24 -21.75 -11.23
C GLU A 765 14.25 -22.19 -10.13
N GLY A 766 14.05 -23.51 -9.93
CA GLY A 766 13.11 -24.06 -8.95
C GLY A 766 11.64 -24.04 -9.38
N VAL A 767 11.34 -23.76 -10.65
CA VAL A 767 9.95 -23.75 -11.17
C VAL A 767 9.44 -25.19 -11.34
N PRO A 768 8.25 -25.54 -10.81
CA PRO A 768 7.61 -26.84 -11.04
C PRO A 768 7.44 -27.19 -12.53
N GLN A 769 7.79 -28.43 -12.86
CA GLN A 769 7.71 -28.97 -14.23
C GLN A 769 6.56 -29.97 -14.30
N THR A 770 5.59 -29.77 -15.19
CA THR A 770 4.37 -30.57 -15.24
C THR A 770 4.17 -31.16 -16.63
N LEU A 771 3.92 -32.46 -16.70
CA LEU A 771 3.73 -33.23 -17.93
C LEU A 771 2.30 -33.78 -17.99
N ILE A 772 1.50 -33.30 -18.93
CA ILE A 772 0.17 -33.87 -19.22
C ILE A 772 0.32 -34.84 -20.39
N LEU A 773 0.33 -36.13 -20.12
CA LEU A 773 0.32 -37.19 -21.14
C LEU A 773 -1.13 -37.46 -21.56
N LEU A 774 -1.42 -37.43 -22.86
CA LEU A 774 -2.67 -37.93 -23.43
C LEU A 774 -2.37 -39.11 -24.35
N THR A 775 -3.02 -40.26 -24.10
CA THR A 775 -2.87 -41.50 -24.90
C THR A 775 -4.22 -42.16 -25.20
N SER A 776 -4.32 -42.83 -26.35
CA SER A 776 -5.52 -43.56 -26.78
C SER A 776 -5.40 -45.10 -26.75
N LYS A 777 -4.20 -45.64 -26.48
CA LYS A 777 -3.93 -47.09 -26.44
C LYS A 777 -2.71 -47.43 -25.58
N ALA A 778 -2.47 -48.73 -25.36
CA ALA A 778 -1.27 -49.27 -24.72
C ALA A 778 0.02 -48.92 -25.50
N SER A 779 1.13 -48.76 -24.80
CA SER A 779 2.44 -48.49 -25.41
C SER A 779 3.05 -49.73 -26.06
N ALA A 780 3.77 -49.52 -27.17
CA ALA A 780 4.58 -50.54 -27.83
C ALA A 780 6.00 -50.67 -27.22
N ASP A 781 6.36 -49.83 -26.25
CA ASP A 781 7.62 -49.86 -25.50
C ASP A 781 7.42 -49.71 -23.98
N SER A 782 8.46 -50.00 -23.19
CA SER A 782 8.34 -50.03 -21.73
C SER A 782 8.32 -48.62 -21.10
N VAL A 783 7.18 -48.24 -20.54
CA VAL A 783 7.01 -46.96 -19.82
C VAL A 783 7.70 -46.92 -18.46
N LYS A 784 8.00 -48.06 -17.83
CA LYS A 784 8.41 -48.16 -16.42
C LYS A 784 9.69 -47.38 -16.08
N GLY A 785 10.77 -47.60 -16.85
CA GLY A 785 12.05 -46.89 -16.66
C GLY A 785 11.93 -45.39 -16.92
N PRO A 786 11.35 -44.96 -18.06
CA PRO A 786 11.07 -43.55 -18.34
C PRO A 786 10.20 -42.85 -17.27
N ALA A 787 9.13 -43.50 -16.79
CA ALA A 787 8.25 -42.98 -15.75
C ALA A 787 8.99 -42.77 -14.41
N PHE A 788 9.78 -43.76 -13.98
CA PHE A 788 10.64 -43.65 -12.80
C PHE A 788 11.63 -42.49 -12.92
N ALA A 789 12.27 -42.33 -14.08
CA ALA A 789 13.22 -41.24 -14.34
C ALA A 789 12.57 -39.84 -14.42
N LEU A 790 11.26 -39.73 -14.67
CA LEU A 790 10.52 -38.46 -14.52
C LEU A 790 10.30 -38.12 -13.04
N LYS A 791 9.92 -39.12 -12.23
CA LYS A 791 9.70 -38.98 -10.78
C LYS A 791 10.99 -38.61 -10.05
N GLU A 792 12.12 -39.24 -10.39
CA GLU A 792 13.47 -38.86 -9.90
C GLU A 792 13.90 -37.44 -10.29
N HIS A 793 13.26 -36.81 -11.28
CA HIS A 793 13.57 -35.46 -11.75
C HIS A 793 12.47 -34.44 -11.39
N GLU A 794 11.61 -34.81 -10.42
CA GLU A 794 10.52 -34.00 -9.87
C GLU A 794 9.52 -33.47 -10.91
N ILE A 795 9.40 -34.17 -12.05
CA ILE A 795 8.43 -33.83 -13.10
C ILE A 795 7.07 -34.41 -12.72
N VAL A 796 6.11 -33.52 -12.46
CA VAL A 796 4.73 -33.85 -12.09
C VAL A 796 4.00 -34.38 -13.33
N ALA A 797 3.99 -35.69 -13.50
CA ALA A 797 3.26 -36.36 -14.57
C ALA A 797 1.78 -36.58 -14.21
N VAL A 798 0.89 -36.18 -15.13
CA VAL A 798 -0.56 -36.38 -15.12
C VAL A 798 -0.91 -37.25 -16.34
N GLY A 799 -1.65 -38.33 -16.13
CA GLY A 799 -2.01 -39.29 -17.18
C GLY A 799 -3.46 -39.12 -17.63
N VAL A 800 -3.70 -38.99 -18.93
CA VAL A 800 -5.04 -38.92 -19.53
C VAL A 800 -5.18 -40.03 -20.57
N GLY A 801 -6.03 -41.00 -20.28
CA GLY A 801 -6.39 -42.08 -21.18
C GLY A 801 -7.73 -41.84 -21.88
N VAL A 802 -7.80 -42.14 -23.18
CA VAL A 802 -9.05 -42.21 -23.94
C VAL A 802 -9.24 -43.64 -24.45
N ALA A 803 -10.49 -44.13 -24.49
CA ALA A 803 -10.87 -45.42 -25.10
C ALA A 803 -9.99 -46.61 -24.64
N ASP A 804 -9.13 -47.15 -25.51
CA ASP A 804 -8.32 -48.34 -25.23
C ASP A 804 -7.00 -48.05 -24.49
N ALA A 805 -6.82 -46.83 -23.98
CA ALA A 805 -5.68 -46.46 -23.13
C ALA A 805 -5.51 -47.41 -21.93
N ASN A 806 -4.29 -47.92 -21.73
CA ASN A 806 -3.97 -48.82 -20.63
C ASN A 806 -3.83 -48.05 -19.30
N LEU A 807 -4.79 -48.25 -18.39
CA LEU A 807 -4.81 -47.55 -17.11
C LEU A 807 -3.57 -47.87 -16.25
N ALA A 808 -3.10 -49.12 -16.24
CA ALA A 808 -1.92 -49.51 -15.46
C ALA A 808 -0.62 -48.86 -15.97
N GLU A 809 -0.54 -48.48 -17.25
CA GLU A 809 0.57 -47.67 -17.76
C GLU A 809 0.47 -46.21 -17.26
N LEU A 810 -0.74 -45.65 -17.18
CA LEU A 810 -0.97 -44.32 -16.63
C LEU A 810 -0.64 -44.27 -15.13
N GLU A 811 -1.04 -45.27 -14.35
CA GLU A 811 -0.72 -45.42 -12.92
C GLU A 811 0.80 -45.61 -12.68
N MET A 812 1.52 -46.26 -13.59
CA MET A 812 2.99 -46.29 -13.53
C MET A 812 3.61 -44.91 -13.78
N ILE A 813 2.99 -44.08 -14.63
CA ILE A 813 3.47 -42.76 -15.05
C ILE A 813 3.09 -41.66 -14.04
N GLU A 814 1.88 -41.69 -13.49
CA GLU A 814 1.30 -40.63 -12.64
C GLU A 814 2.21 -40.26 -11.47
N PHE A 815 2.38 -38.96 -11.16
CA PHE A 815 3.33 -38.52 -10.14
C PHE A 815 2.97 -39.04 -8.74
N LYS A 816 1.68 -39.02 -8.40
CA LYS A 816 1.09 -39.57 -7.17
C LYS A 816 -0.27 -40.22 -7.49
N PRO A 817 -0.79 -41.13 -6.65
CA PRO A 817 -2.09 -41.78 -6.88
C PRO A 817 -3.23 -40.79 -7.13
N GLY A 818 -4.03 -41.07 -8.16
CA GLY A 818 -5.20 -40.26 -8.56
C GLY A 818 -4.87 -39.13 -9.55
N PHE A 819 -3.71 -39.18 -10.21
CA PHE A 819 -3.32 -38.32 -11.33
C PHE A 819 -3.43 -39.04 -12.69
N ALA A 820 -3.77 -40.33 -12.70
CA ALA A 820 -4.27 -41.06 -13.85
C ALA A 820 -5.80 -40.89 -13.97
N PHE A 821 -6.24 -40.34 -15.10
CA PHE A 821 -7.65 -40.18 -15.48
C PHE A 821 -7.92 -40.97 -16.77
N LYS A 822 -9.10 -41.59 -16.88
CA LYS A 822 -9.53 -42.28 -18.10
C LYS A 822 -10.97 -41.91 -18.48
N VAL A 823 -11.19 -41.62 -19.76
CA VAL A 823 -12.51 -41.38 -20.36
C VAL A 823 -12.81 -42.41 -21.46
N THR A 824 -14.09 -42.62 -21.75
CA THR A 824 -14.59 -43.57 -22.76
C THR A 824 -14.22 -43.18 -24.19
N ASP A 825 -14.22 -41.89 -24.49
CA ASP A 825 -14.18 -41.32 -25.83
C ASP A 825 -13.58 -39.90 -25.80
N PHE A 826 -13.30 -39.34 -26.97
CA PHE A 826 -12.66 -38.03 -27.09
C PHE A 826 -13.57 -36.86 -26.69
N SER A 827 -14.89 -36.93 -26.93
CA SER A 827 -15.82 -35.86 -26.54
C SER A 827 -15.92 -35.71 -25.01
N SER A 828 -15.82 -36.84 -24.31
CA SER A 828 -15.79 -36.93 -22.85
C SER A 828 -14.55 -36.30 -22.20
N LEU A 829 -13.49 -35.93 -22.95
CA LEU A 829 -12.29 -35.27 -22.39
C LEU A 829 -12.60 -34.02 -21.55
N ASN A 830 -13.64 -33.26 -21.90
CA ASN A 830 -14.01 -32.07 -21.15
C ASN A 830 -14.52 -32.38 -19.72
N SER A 831 -15.01 -33.59 -19.46
CA SER A 831 -15.51 -34.01 -18.13
C SER A 831 -14.42 -34.14 -17.06
N ILE A 832 -13.16 -34.33 -17.47
CA ILE A 832 -12.00 -34.45 -16.58
C ILE A 832 -11.17 -33.15 -16.49
N GLN A 833 -11.58 -32.09 -17.18
CA GLN A 833 -10.82 -30.83 -17.25
C GLN A 833 -10.54 -30.24 -15.86
N THR A 834 -11.53 -30.27 -14.96
CA THR A 834 -11.38 -29.71 -13.60
C THR A 834 -10.41 -30.53 -12.75
N GLN A 835 -10.42 -31.85 -12.90
CA GLN A 835 -9.57 -32.79 -12.18
C GLN A 835 -8.11 -32.64 -12.63
N VAL A 836 -7.88 -32.53 -13.94
CA VAL A 836 -6.56 -32.24 -14.52
C VAL A 836 -6.06 -30.85 -14.11
N LEU A 837 -6.93 -29.84 -14.06
CA LEU A 837 -6.56 -28.50 -13.55
C LEU A 837 -6.19 -28.51 -12.06
N SER A 838 -6.93 -29.25 -11.22
CA SER A 838 -6.56 -29.45 -9.81
C SER A 838 -5.20 -30.14 -9.65
N ALA A 839 -4.83 -31.04 -10.57
CA ALA A 839 -3.52 -31.66 -10.59
C ALA A 839 -2.37 -30.67 -10.87
N LEU A 840 -2.65 -29.54 -11.54
CA LEU A 840 -1.66 -28.47 -11.80
C LEU A 840 -1.42 -27.55 -10.58
N ASN A 841 -2.19 -27.69 -9.50
CA ASN A 841 -2.15 -26.80 -8.34
C ASN A 841 -1.39 -27.41 -7.13
N ILE A 842 -0.62 -28.48 -7.33
CA ILE A 842 0.33 -28.95 -6.31
C ILE A 842 1.48 -27.95 -6.18
N GLN A 843 1.60 -27.34 -5.00
CA GLN A 843 2.86 -26.80 -4.52
C GLN A 843 3.78 -27.98 -4.15
N GLN A 844 5.09 -27.87 -4.43
CA GLN A 844 6.07 -28.84 -3.93
C GLN A 844 6.20 -28.68 -2.41
N ASP A 845 5.38 -29.44 -1.67
CA ASP A 845 5.33 -29.34 -0.21
C ASP A 845 6.62 -29.90 0.41
N ASN A 846 7.33 -29.04 1.14
CA ASN A 846 8.71 -29.26 1.58
C ASN A 846 8.82 -30.13 2.85
N GLN A 847 7.77 -30.88 3.21
CA GLN A 847 7.72 -31.67 4.45
C GLN A 847 7.43 -33.18 4.29
N GLU A 848 6.76 -33.66 3.23
CA GLU A 848 6.37 -35.09 3.13
C GLU A 848 7.41 -36.03 2.49
N THR A 849 8.41 -35.52 1.76
CA THR A 849 9.38 -36.33 0.99
C THR A 849 10.36 -37.16 1.83
N LYS A 850 10.26 -37.16 3.16
CA LYS A 850 11.00 -38.07 4.05
C LYS A 850 10.31 -39.40 4.36
N ASN A 851 8.99 -39.50 4.17
CA ASN A 851 8.25 -40.71 4.58
C ASN A 851 7.92 -41.66 3.41
N GLY A 852 8.04 -41.22 2.15
CA GLY A 852 7.73 -42.04 0.97
C GLY A 852 8.68 -43.22 0.67
N ILE A 853 9.69 -43.49 1.52
CA ILE A 853 10.75 -44.50 1.27
C ILE A 853 10.74 -45.64 2.30
N SER A 854 10.07 -45.50 3.46
CA SER A 854 10.06 -46.53 4.51
C SER A 854 9.40 -47.84 4.08
N ASP A 855 8.31 -47.75 3.32
CA ASP A 855 7.33 -48.85 3.21
C ASP A 855 7.62 -49.85 2.08
N LEU A 856 8.73 -49.67 1.34
CA LEU A 856 9.17 -50.57 0.27
C LEU A 856 10.48 -51.34 0.56
N VAL A 857 11.13 -51.14 1.72
CA VAL A 857 12.37 -51.85 2.10
C VAL A 857 12.15 -52.74 3.34
N GLY A 858 11.09 -53.55 3.26
CA GLY A 858 10.55 -54.32 4.39
C GLY A 858 10.88 -55.82 4.47
N LYS A 859 11.98 -56.32 3.86
CA LYS A 859 12.52 -57.69 4.13
C LYS A 859 13.94 -57.94 3.60
N ASN A 860 14.84 -58.32 4.51
CA ASN A 860 16.10 -59.06 4.37
C ASN A 860 16.73 -59.28 2.97
N THR A 861 17.82 -58.57 2.67
CA THR A 861 19.06 -59.19 2.15
C THR A 861 20.31 -58.46 2.68
N LYS A 862 21.35 -59.19 3.11
CA LYS A 862 22.65 -58.59 3.48
C LYS A 862 23.43 -58.20 2.22
N CYS A 863 23.92 -56.97 2.13
CA CYS A 863 25.04 -56.65 1.23
C CYS A 863 25.91 -55.52 1.82
N LYS A 864 27.19 -55.81 2.09
CA LYS A 864 28.18 -54.77 2.43
C LYS A 864 28.63 -54.09 1.13
N ARG A 865 28.55 -52.77 1.04
CA ARG A 865 29.27 -52.00 -0.01
C ARG A 865 30.50 -51.32 0.57
N TYR A 866 31.66 -51.63 -0.01
CA TYR A 866 32.85 -50.80 0.09
C TYR A 866 32.57 -49.45 -0.59
N PHE A 867 33.05 -48.35 0.00
CA PHE A 867 33.23 -47.10 -0.71
C PHE A 867 34.67 -47.05 -1.24
N ILE A 868 34.84 -47.32 -2.54
CA ILE A 868 36.06 -47.00 -3.28
C ILE A 868 35.73 -45.75 -4.11
N SER A 869 36.29 -44.61 -3.71
CA SER A 869 36.17 -43.38 -4.48
C SER A 869 37.17 -43.39 -5.63
N LEU A 870 36.69 -43.33 -6.88
CA LEU A 870 37.56 -43.20 -8.05
C LEU A 870 37.69 -41.73 -8.44
N LYS A 871 38.93 -41.29 -8.61
CA LYS A 871 39.30 -39.89 -8.88
C LYS A 871 38.81 -39.42 -10.26
N LEU A 872 38.40 -38.16 -10.34
CA LEU A 872 38.70 -37.34 -11.50
C LEU A 872 39.98 -36.53 -11.22
N LEU A 873 40.79 -36.32 -12.26
CA LEU A 873 42.11 -35.68 -12.18
C LEU A 873 42.02 -34.17 -12.47
N PRO A 874 42.73 -33.33 -11.71
CA PRO A 874 43.29 -32.07 -12.20
C PRO A 874 44.78 -32.24 -12.59
N SER A 875 45.29 -31.32 -13.40
CA SER A 875 46.65 -31.33 -13.98
C SER A 875 47.76 -31.06 -12.95
N GLU A 876 48.93 -31.69 -13.15
CA GLU A 876 50.14 -31.43 -12.36
C GLU A 876 50.92 -30.20 -12.84
N THR A 877 51.43 -29.39 -11.91
CA THR A 877 52.72 -28.69 -12.05
C THR A 877 53.47 -28.62 -10.72
N SER A 878 54.32 -29.63 -10.48
CA SER A 878 55.67 -29.54 -9.90
C SER A 878 55.96 -28.80 -8.56
N LEU A 879 56.72 -29.49 -7.69
CA LEU A 879 57.66 -28.97 -6.65
C LEU A 879 57.06 -28.29 -5.39
N SER A 880 57.67 -28.37 -4.20
CA SER A 880 58.56 -29.40 -3.63
C SER A 880 58.68 -29.25 -2.08
N GLN A 881 59.20 -30.29 -1.41
CA GLN A 881 59.88 -30.26 -0.10
C GLN A 881 59.17 -29.74 1.18
N SER A 882 58.72 -30.71 1.99
CA SER A 882 59.30 -31.02 3.32
C SER A 882 58.60 -30.65 4.65
N LYS A 883 58.70 -31.63 5.56
CA LYS A 883 58.81 -31.58 7.04
C LYS A 883 57.70 -30.99 7.94
N VAL A 884 57.05 -31.93 8.64
CA VAL A 884 56.97 -32.03 10.13
C VAL A 884 56.44 -30.82 10.92
N GLY A 885 55.28 -31.01 11.55
CA GLY A 885 55.26 -31.05 13.02
C GLY A 885 54.23 -30.22 13.80
N THR A 886 53.55 -30.92 14.73
CA THR A 886 52.97 -30.39 15.99
C THR A 886 51.94 -29.24 15.99
N LYS A 887 50.69 -29.65 16.24
CA LYS A 887 49.80 -29.20 17.33
C LYS A 887 49.24 -27.75 17.37
N SER A 888 47.91 -27.73 17.48
CA SER A 888 47.12 -26.92 18.43
C SER A 888 46.71 -25.50 18.04
N GLY A 889 45.67 -25.41 17.21
CA GLY A 889 44.39 -24.76 17.56
C GLY A 889 44.33 -23.23 17.70
N ILE A 890 43.32 -22.65 17.03
CA ILE A 890 42.35 -21.69 17.61
C ILE A 890 41.16 -21.55 16.64
N PHE A 891 39.97 -21.27 17.17
CA PHE A 891 38.76 -20.94 16.40
C PHE A 891 38.86 -19.53 15.79
N GLN A 892 38.53 -19.35 14.50
CA GLN A 892 37.96 -18.08 14.04
C GLN A 892 37.08 -18.20 12.79
N PHE A 893 36.19 -17.21 12.64
CA PHE A 893 35.17 -17.06 11.60
C PHE A 893 35.74 -16.78 10.21
N PHE A 894 35.04 -17.25 9.16
CA PHE A 894 34.48 -16.48 8.02
C PHE A 894 33.44 -17.43 7.38
N LEU A 895 32.14 -17.15 7.25
CA LEU A 895 31.40 -15.99 6.71
C LEU A 895 31.56 -15.85 5.18
N PHE A 896 30.53 -16.38 4.49
CA PHE A 896 30.14 -16.29 3.07
C PHE A 896 31.11 -15.76 2.00
N ARG A 897 31.16 -16.50 0.90
CA ARG A 897 30.80 -15.94 -0.41
C ARG A 897 29.82 -16.86 -1.14
#